data_AF-A0AAP0GR27-F1
#
_entry.id   AF-A0AAP0GR27-F1
#
_cell.length_a   1.000
_cell.length_b   1.000
_cell.length_c   1.000
_cell.angle_alpha   90.00
_cell.angle_beta   90.00
_cell.angle_gamma   90.00
#
_symmetry.space_group_name_H-M   'P 1'
#
loop_
_entity.id
_entity.type
_entity.pdbx_description
1 polymer ?
#
loop_
_entity_poly.entity_id
_entity_poly.type
_entity_poly.pdbx_seq_one_letter_code
_entity_poly.pdbx_strand_id
1 'polypeptide(L)'
;MSMLSCSKPHNHYQFNLRCFFFFFLLTLFFNFSSAAAAVAGGVSNHEATLLSTWVHGGGYGGSYFSSWTLSGETNNPCKWDYIQCNSEGFVSEIKIQSIPLQLPLPTNLSSLTHLKTLTISDANITGTLSDDLGFCRELVAVDLSSNSLVGPIPSSIGNLENLQDLILNSNKLTGKIPPEIGSCRSLKNLWLFDNRISGEIPPEIGRLGSLEVIRAGGNNELAGNIPPEIGNCGNLTFLGFADTRISGSLPSSIGNLTKLQTLSIYTAMLSGELPPELGNCTELVNLFLYENNLSGPIIPQLGKLKKLEKLLLWQNNFIGSIPEEIGNCTILKMFDVSLNSLSGILPTSIGNLVELLEFMISNNNVSGSIPAVLANAINLQQLQLDTNQISGLIPSDLGRLTNLEVFFAWDNVLEGSIPISLGSCSNLQALDLSHNSLTGTIPPGLFQLQNLTKLLLISNDISGSIPREIGNSTSLVRLRLGNNRITGEIPREISGLKSINFLDLSGNRISGVVPDEIASCTELEMIDLSGNMLEGPLPDSISALSGLQVLDVSRNRLHGPIPASLGRLASLNKLIMSQNEFSGAIPRSLQLCLGLQFLDLSSNKLSGEIPPELGNIQTLEIALNLSCNGLTGPIPAQVGALSKLSTLDMSYNKLEGNLSPLSHLDNLVSLNISNNNFTGYLPDNKLFRQLSEADLAGNQGLCSFGKDSCFLSSVEESGNGKDEYKSRNAKRLRLALALLITLTIAMMIMGVAAVLRARRRMKGDDESELGESWPWQFTPFQKLNISVDRILKCLVDTNVIGKGCSGVVYRADTDNGEIIAVKKLWPSMTVDGGYEDEKSTVRDSFSAEVKTLGSVRHKNIVRFLGCCWNKRTRLLMYDYMPNGSLGSLLHERMRSSLEWELRYRILLGAAEGLAYLHHDCVPPIVHRDIKANNILIGLEFEPYIADFGLAKLVNDGDFARSSNTIAGSYGYIAPGMNFHHNFIQF
;
A
#
# COMPACT_ATOMS: atom_id res chain seq x y z
N MET A 1 32.71 -54.45 45.64
CA MET A 1 32.10 -55.47 44.77
C MET A 1 32.43 -55.10 43.33
N SER A 2 33.05 -56.00 42.57
CA SER A 2 33.34 -55.96 41.10
C SER A 2 33.64 -54.57 40.45
N MET A 3 34.89 -54.17 40.16
CA MET A 3 35.80 -54.64 39.07
C MET A 3 35.39 -54.19 37.66
N LEU A 4 36.24 -53.70 36.74
CA LEU A 4 37.69 -53.32 36.66
C LEU A 4 37.80 -52.22 35.54
N SER A 5 38.64 -51.15 35.60
CA SER A 5 40.12 -51.06 35.51
C SER A 5 40.69 -51.51 34.13
N CYS A 6 41.71 -50.92 33.48
CA CYS A 6 42.63 -49.77 33.71
C CYS A 6 43.43 -49.51 32.37
N SER A 7 44.29 -48.50 32.13
CA SER A 7 44.68 -47.23 32.81
C SER A 7 45.49 -46.32 31.83
N LYS A 8 45.97 -45.15 32.32
CA LYS A 8 47.14 -44.37 31.82
C LYS A 8 48.48 -45.04 32.33
N PRO A 9 49.74 -44.53 32.19
CA PRO A 9 50.18 -43.15 31.87
C PRO A 9 51.59 -42.86 31.23
N HIS A 10 51.93 -41.56 31.15
CA HIS A 10 53.23 -40.89 31.45
C HIS A 10 54.48 -40.85 30.51
N ASN A 11 54.93 -39.61 30.33
CA ASN A 11 56.29 -39.03 30.53
C ASN A 11 57.40 -38.98 29.45
N HIS A 12 57.72 -37.72 29.11
CA HIS A 12 59.05 -37.07 28.90
C HIS A 12 60.35 -37.86 29.13
N TYR A 13 61.30 -37.71 28.18
CA TYR A 13 62.69 -37.16 28.32
C TYR A 13 63.15 -36.78 26.87
N GLN A 14 63.58 -35.56 26.50
CA GLN A 14 64.78 -34.74 26.79
C GLN A 14 66.02 -35.01 25.87
N PHE A 15 66.69 -33.91 25.46
CA PHE A 15 68.04 -33.76 24.85
C PHE A 15 68.36 -34.01 23.35
N ASN A 16 68.57 -32.89 22.63
CA ASN A 16 69.78 -32.48 21.85
C ASN A 16 70.73 -33.52 21.19
N LEU A 17 70.91 -33.42 19.86
CA LEU A 17 72.18 -33.22 19.09
C LEU A 17 71.83 -33.26 17.57
N ARG A 18 71.94 -32.17 16.79
CA ARG A 18 73.11 -31.65 16.02
C ARG A 18 73.58 -32.48 14.80
N CYS A 19 73.78 -31.73 13.70
CA CYS A 19 74.56 -32.04 12.49
C CYS A 19 73.89 -33.00 11.46
N PHE A 20 74.08 -32.85 10.13
CA PHE A 20 75.11 -32.10 9.39
C PHE A 20 74.74 -31.83 7.90
N PHE A 21 75.28 -30.72 7.33
CA PHE A 21 75.46 -30.30 5.91
C PHE A 21 74.33 -29.46 5.24
N PHE A 22 74.58 -28.33 4.54
CA PHE A 22 75.83 -27.59 4.23
C PHE A 22 75.55 -26.12 3.82
N PHE A 23 76.49 -25.19 4.11
CA PHE A 23 76.93 -23.95 3.38
C PHE A 23 75.89 -23.07 2.61
N PHE A 24 75.93 -21.73 2.61
CA PHE A 24 76.96 -20.75 3.02
C PHE A 24 76.31 -19.38 3.30
N LEU A 25 76.75 -18.65 4.34
CA LEU A 25 76.33 -17.27 4.59
C LEU A 25 77.54 -16.33 4.54
N LEU A 26 77.44 -15.31 3.67
CA LEU A 26 77.68 -13.89 3.99
C LEU A 26 79.09 -13.41 4.42
N THR A 27 79.22 -12.07 4.46
CA THR A 27 80.31 -11.24 5.00
C THR A 27 81.56 -11.10 4.11
N LEU A 28 82.17 -9.92 3.95
CA LEU A 28 81.86 -8.56 4.45
C LEU A 28 82.65 -7.50 3.63
N PHE A 29 82.32 -6.21 3.85
CA PHE A 29 83.14 -4.99 3.66
C PHE A 29 83.06 -4.11 2.38
N PHE A 30 83.01 -2.80 2.69
CA PHE A 30 83.41 -1.57 1.98
C PHE A 30 82.44 -0.74 1.10
N ASN A 31 82.12 0.42 1.70
CA ASN A 31 81.55 1.69 1.26
C ASN A 31 81.97 2.28 -0.12
N PHE A 32 81.06 3.09 -0.68
CA PHE A 32 81.24 4.36 -1.44
C PHE A 32 82.53 4.53 -2.30
N SER A 33 82.46 4.84 -3.60
CA SER A 33 81.82 6.05 -4.14
C SER A 33 81.83 6.11 -5.68
N SER A 34 81.08 7.08 -6.23
CA SER A 34 81.12 7.64 -7.60
C SER A 34 80.88 6.73 -8.82
N ALA A 35 79.74 6.95 -9.47
CA ALA A 35 79.73 7.45 -10.85
C ALA A 35 78.35 8.07 -11.19
N ALA A 36 78.26 9.40 -11.17
CA ALA A 36 77.18 10.11 -11.85
C ALA A 36 77.61 10.34 -13.31
N ALA A 37 76.96 9.68 -14.26
CA ALA A 37 77.03 10.01 -15.68
C ALA A 37 75.77 9.49 -16.38
N ALA A 38 75.20 10.31 -17.26
CA ALA A 38 73.97 9.97 -17.97
C ALA A 38 74.17 8.79 -18.95
N VAL A 39 73.22 7.85 -18.95
CA VAL A 39 73.01 6.93 -20.07
C VAL A 39 71.54 7.02 -20.48
N ALA A 40 71.28 7.78 -21.53
CA ALA A 40 70.00 7.71 -22.23
C ALA A 40 69.93 6.37 -22.97
N GLY A 41 69.04 5.47 -22.55
CA GLY A 41 68.96 4.12 -23.10
C GLY A 41 67.90 3.24 -22.46
N GLY A 42 66.63 3.44 -22.84
CA GLY A 42 65.57 2.44 -22.80
C GLY A 42 65.44 1.55 -21.55
N VAL A 43 65.08 2.13 -20.39
CA VAL A 43 64.47 1.35 -19.30
C VAL A 43 62.96 1.33 -19.53
N SER A 44 62.33 0.15 -19.50
CA SER A 44 60.87 0.03 -19.58
C SER A 44 60.23 0.58 -18.31
N ASN A 45 59.50 1.70 -18.40
CA ASN A 45 58.65 2.14 -17.30
C ASN A 45 57.53 1.09 -17.10
N HIS A 46 57.58 0.37 -15.99
CA HIS A 46 56.66 -0.73 -15.70
C HIS A 46 55.24 -0.20 -15.40
N GLU A 47 55.14 0.95 -14.73
CA GLU A 47 53.88 1.64 -14.45
C GLU A 47 53.16 2.02 -15.75
N ALA A 48 53.90 2.60 -16.71
CA ALA A 48 53.39 2.91 -18.04
C ALA A 48 52.91 1.65 -18.77
N THR A 49 53.66 0.55 -18.67
CA THR A 49 53.32 -0.72 -19.32
C THR A 49 52.03 -1.31 -18.74
N LEU A 50 51.86 -1.32 -17.42
CA LEU A 50 50.63 -1.75 -16.76
C LEU A 50 49.43 -0.89 -17.19
N LEU A 51 49.55 0.43 -17.04
CA LEU A 51 48.45 1.36 -17.26
C LEU A 51 48.00 1.39 -18.73
N SER A 52 48.93 1.42 -19.68
CA SER A 52 48.60 1.40 -21.11
C SER A 52 47.97 0.08 -21.54
N THR A 53 48.49 -1.07 -21.06
CA THR A 53 47.93 -2.39 -21.40
C THR A 53 46.57 -2.64 -20.76
N TRP A 54 46.30 -2.09 -19.57
CA TRP A 54 44.99 -2.15 -18.93
C TRP A 54 43.91 -1.47 -19.78
N VAL A 55 44.10 -0.20 -20.15
CA VAL A 55 43.08 0.57 -20.89
C VAL A 55 42.92 0.10 -22.34
N HIS A 56 44.02 -0.21 -23.03
CA HIS A 56 43.96 -0.62 -24.44
C HIS A 56 43.66 -2.12 -24.62
N GLY A 57 43.94 -2.97 -23.63
CA GLY A 57 43.79 -4.42 -23.73
C GLY A 57 42.34 -4.91 -23.85
N GLY A 58 41.37 -4.09 -23.45
CA GLY A 58 39.94 -4.45 -23.50
C GLY A 58 39.18 -3.95 -24.74
N GLY A 59 39.83 -3.29 -25.70
CA GLY A 59 39.20 -2.85 -26.96
C GLY A 59 38.27 -1.62 -26.86
N TYR A 60 38.03 -1.08 -25.66
CA TYR A 60 37.21 0.11 -25.42
C TYR A 60 38.01 1.41 -25.23
N GLY A 61 39.31 1.40 -25.56
CA GLY A 61 40.20 2.57 -25.52
C GLY A 61 39.79 3.65 -26.53
N GLY A 62 38.75 4.44 -26.20
CA GLY A 62 38.31 5.59 -26.99
C GLY A 62 39.27 6.78 -26.91
N SER A 63 38.91 7.88 -27.57
CA SER A 63 39.71 9.11 -27.64
C SER A 63 40.16 9.67 -26.29
N TYR A 64 39.42 9.38 -25.22
CA TYR A 64 39.69 9.81 -23.84
C TYR A 64 41.07 9.43 -23.32
N PHE A 65 41.66 8.31 -23.77
CA PHE A 65 42.96 7.81 -23.28
C PHE A 65 44.06 7.88 -24.36
N SER A 66 43.90 8.77 -25.34
CA SER A 66 44.84 8.92 -26.47
C SER A 66 46.27 9.30 -26.06
N SER A 67 46.49 9.84 -24.85
CA SER A 67 47.83 10.10 -24.30
C SER A 67 48.54 8.87 -23.73
N TRP A 68 47.84 7.76 -23.45
CA TRP A 68 48.35 6.58 -22.75
C TRP A 68 49.16 5.63 -23.65
N THR A 69 50.10 6.17 -24.44
CA THR A 69 50.82 5.46 -25.53
C THR A 69 52.30 5.19 -25.25
N LEU A 70 52.74 3.96 -25.51
CA LEU A 70 54.10 3.45 -25.26
C LEU A 70 55.16 3.84 -26.35
N SER A 71 54.93 4.91 -27.11
CA SER A 71 55.89 5.41 -28.10
C SER A 71 57.13 6.10 -27.48
N GLY A 72 58.20 6.23 -28.28
CA GLY A 72 59.42 6.93 -27.86
C GLY A 72 59.14 8.38 -27.43
N GLU A 73 59.86 8.85 -26.40
CA GLU A 73 59.63 10.11 -25.66
C GLU A 73 58.31 10.22 -24.87
N THR A 74 57.32 9.35 -25.09
CA THR A 74 56.04 9.31 -24.33
C THR A 74 55.93 8.17 -23.31
N ASN A 75 57.00 7.39 -23.08
CA ASN A 75 57.07 6.33 -22.05
C ASN A 75 57.20 6.89 -20.61
N ASN A 76 56.41 7.92 -20.28
CA ASN A 76 56.36 8.56 -18.98
C ASN A 76 54.88 8.81 -18.61
N PRO A 77 54.31 8.05 -17.67
CA PRO A 77 52.90 8.13 -17.33
C PRO A 77 52.54 9.46 -16.65
N CYS A 78 53.53 10.18 -16.11
CA CYS A 78 53.37 11.52 -15.51
C CYS A 78 53.00 12.63 -16.50
N LYS A 79 52.92 12.31 -17.81
CA LYS A 79 52.43 13.20 -18.86
C LYS A 79 51.06 12.77 -19.41
N TRP A 80 50.47 11.71 -18.88
CA TRP A 80 49.21 11.17 -19.37
C TRP A 80 48.03 11.83 -18.67
N ASP A 81 46.92 11.96 -19.38
CA ASP A 81 45.66 12.44 -18.80
C ASP A 81 45.26 11.53 -17.63
N TYR A 82 44.62 12.11 -16.60
CA TYR A 82 44.17 11.41 -15.39
C TYR A 82 45.28 10.85 -14.47
N ILE A 83 46.57 11.06 -14.78
CA ILE A 83 47.70 10.60 -13.97
C ILE A 83 48.47 11.78 -13.36
N GLN A 84 48.82 11.67 -12.08
CA GLN A 84 49.77 12.57 -11.43
C GLN A 84 50.87 11.78 -10.69
N CYS A 85 52.11 12.24 -10.82
CA CYS A 85 53.28 11.63 -10.21
C CYS A 85 53.84 12.42 -9.03
N ASN A 86 54.62 11.72 -8.20
CA ASN A 86 55.41 12.30 -7.13
C ASN A 86 56.65 13.06 -7.68
N SER A 87 57.40 13.70 -6.79
CA SER A 87 58.63 14.43 -7.14
C SER A 87 59.77 13.58 -7.71
N GLU A 88 59.68 12.25 -7.58
CA GLU A 88 60.66 11.28 -8.10
C GLU A 88 60.25 10.71 -9.47
N GLY A 89 59.05 11.04 -9.96
CA GLY A 89 58.54 10.63 -11.27
C GLY A 89 57.79 9.29 -11.29
N PHE A 90 57.35 8.79 -10.14
CA PHE A 90 56.49 7.60 -10.01
C PHE A 90 55.02 7.96 -9.90
N VAL A 91 54.12 7.10 -10.39
CA VAL A 91 52.67 7.32 -10.35
C VAL A 91 52.20 7.38 -8.89
N SER A 92 51.58 8.51 -8.54
CA SER A 92 51.10 8.79 -7.18
C SER A 92 49.59 8.96 -7.07
N GLU A 93 48.93 9.28 -8.19
CA GLU A 93 47.50 9.51 -8.25
C GLU A 93 46.95 9.12 -9.63
N ILE A 94 45.79 8.47 -9.62
CA ILE A 94 44.96 8.14 -10.79
C ILE A 94 43.56 8.69 -10.52
N LYS A 95 43.04 9.57 -11.38
CA LYS A 95 41.69 10.16 -11.26
C LYS A 95 40.89 10.11 -12.56
N ILE A 96 40.10 9.06 -12.73
CA ILE A 96 39.18 8.86 -13.85
C ILE A 96 37.76 8.98 -13.31
N GLN A 97 36.95 9.91 -13.85
CA GLN A 97 35.58 10.15 -13.38
C GLN A 97 34.63 10.37 -14.55
N SER A 98 33.44 9.75 -14.51
CA SER A 98 32.40 9.86 -15.55
C SER A 98 32.88 9.47 -16.96
N ILE A 99 33.79 8.50 -17.06
CA ILE A 99 34.30 7.94 -18.32
C ILE A 99 34.01 6.44 -18.37
N PRO A 100 33.10 5.96 -19.24
CA PRO A 100 32.67 4.56 -19.26
C PRO A 100 33.78 3.65 -19.84
N LEU A 101 34.57 3.06 -18.95
CA LEU A 101 35.65 2.12 -19.26
C LEU A 101 35.11 0.73 -19.64
N GLN A 102 34.12 0.20 -18.91
CA GLN A 102 33.60 -1.17 -19.05
C GLN A 102 34.64 -2.29 -18.80
N LEU A 103 35.75 -1.97 -18.13
CA LEU A 103 36.86 -2.88 -17.83
C LEU A 103 36.86 -3.32 -16.36
N PRO A 104 37.48 -4.46 -16.00
CA PRO A 104 37.86 -4.74 -14.62
C PRO A 104 39.02 -3.85 -14.17
N LEU A 105 39.28 -3.79 -12.85
CA LEU A 105 40.47 -3.16 -12.29
C LEU A 105 41.79 -3.84 -12.78
N PRO A 106 42.93 -3.13 -12.80
CA PRO A 106 44.22 -3.72 -13.15
C PRO A 106 44.59 -4.86 -12.21
N THR A 107 45.10 -5.98 -12.75
CA THR A 107 45.38 -7.20 -11.97
C THR A 107 46.70 -7.20 -11.19
N ASN A 108 47.54 -6.17 -11.34
CA ASN A 108 48.82 -5.97 -10.62
C ASN A 108 48.98 -4.49 -10.19
N LEU A 109 47.93 -3.90 -9.63
CA LEU A 109 47.92 -2.53 -9.13
C LEU A 109 49.01 -2.29 -8.06
N SER A 110 49.37 -3.32 -7.28
CA SER A 110 50.45 -3.28 -6.27
C SER A 110 51.84 -2.94 -6.81
N SER A 111 52.05 -3.04 -8.12
CA SER A 111 53.28 -2.58 -8.77
C SER A 111 53.43 -1.05 -8.79
N LEU A 112 52.33 -0.29 -8.59
CA LEU A 112 52.33 1.17 -8.43
C LEU A 112 52.67 1.52 -6.97
N THR A 113 53.91 1.28 -6.57
CA THR A 113 54.32 1.29 -5.14
C THR A 113 54.14 2.64 -4.42
N HIS A 114 54.05 3.74 -5.18
CA HIS A 114 53.87 5.10 -4.67
C HIS A 114 52.44 5.65 -4.82
N LEU A 115 51.48 4.81 -5.20
CA LEU A 115 50.08 5.22 -5.40
C LEU A 115 49.42 5.61 -4.07
N LYS A 116 48.99 6.87 -3.98
CA LYS A 116 48.31 7.48 -2.82
C LYS A 116 46.83 7.69 -3.05
N THR A 117 46.43 7.97 -4.28
CA THR A 117 45.03 8.25 -4.64
C THR A 117 44.61 7.42 -5.84
N LEU A 118 43.57 6.61 -5.66
CA LEU A 118 42.91 5.88 -6.73
C LEU A 118 41.44 6.30 -6.78
N THR A 119 41.08 7.13 -7.75
CA THR A 119 39.69 7.49 -8.04
C THR A 119 39.34 6.97 -9.43
N ILE A 120 38.43 6.01 -9.50
CA ILE A 120 37.82 5.50 -10.74
C ILE A 120 36.32 5.40 -10.51
N SER A 121 35.60 6.53 -10.55
CA SER A 121 34.18 6.62 -10.18
C SER A 121 33.29 6.94 -11.39
N ASP A 122 32.04 6.46 -11.40
CA ASP A 122 31.10 6.63 -12.54
C ASP A 122 31.71 6.15 -13.89
N ALA A 123 32.48 5.05 -13.83
CA ALA A 123 33.29 4.57 -14.94
C ALA A 123 32.82 3.21 -15.50
N ASN A 124 31.71 2.68 -14.98
CA ASN A 124 31.20 1.34 -15.27
C ASN A 124 32.28 0.23 -15.19
N ILE A 125 33.19 0.34 -14.22
CA ILE A 125 34.17 -0.71 -13.92
C ILE A 125 33.43 -1.99 -13.49
N THR A 126 33.90 -3.14 -13.95
CA THR A 126 33.31 -4.47 -13.70
C THR A 126 34.26 -5.37 -12.90
N GLY A 127 33.90 -6.64 -12.69
CA GLY A 127 34.73 -7.59 -11.95
C GLY A 127 34.76 -7.35 -10.45
N THR A 128 35.77 -7.90 -9.76
CA THR A 128 35.88 -7.89 -8.30
C THR A 128 36.98 -6.95 -7.82
N LEU A 129 36.88 -6.44 -6.58
CA LEU A 129 38.07 -5.92 -5.89
C LEU A 129 39.07 -7.07 -5.73
N SER A 130 40.31 -6.87 -6.19
CA SER A 130 41.40 -7.82 -6.02
C SER A 130 42.05 -7.66 -4.64
N ASP A 131 42.52 -8.76 -4.04
CA ASP A 131 43.39 -8.72 -2.86
C ASP A 131 44.68 -7.93 -3.10
N ASP A 132 45.07 -7.77 -4.37
CA ASP A 132 46.26 -7.02 -4.77
C ASP A 132 46.21 -5.53 -4.33
N LEU A 133 45.01 -4.95 -4.22
CA LEU A 133 44.80 -3.59 -3.71
C LEU A 133 45.39 -3.41 -2.30
N GLY A 134 45.31 -4.45 -1.46
CA GLY A 134 45.84 -4.45 -0.09
C GLY A 134 47.37 -4.37 0.01
N PHE A 135 48.12 -4.49 -1.09
CA PHE A 135 49.58 -4.31 -1.08
C PHE A 135 50.02 -2.88 -1.45
N CYS A 136 49.10 -2.01 -1.89
CA CYS A 136 49.35 -0.61 -2.24
C CYS A 136 49.48 0.28 -0.99
N ARG A 137 50.50 0.05 -0.14
CA ARG A 137 50.59 0.59 1.23
C ARG A 137 50.68 2.12 1.36
N GLU A 138 51.00 2.85 0.29
CA GLU A 138 50.96 4.31 0.28
C GLU A 138 49.55 4.90 0.09
N LEU A 139 48.52 4.07 -0.20
CA LEU A 139 47.15 4.55 -0.43
C LEU A 139 46.59 5.31 0.78
N VAL A 140 46.11 6.52 0.47
CA VAL A 140 45.40 7.44 1.36
C VAL A 140 43.93 7.54 0.96
N ALA A 141 43.60 7.46 -0.33
CA ALA A 141 42.22 7.53 -0.81
C ALA A 141 41.94 6.51 -1.91
N VAL A 142 40.84 5.77 -1.76
CA VAL A 142 40.27 4.86 -2.76
C VAL A 142 38.81 5.23 -2.97
N ASP A 143 38.47 5.73 -4.16
CA ASP A 143 37.11 5.97 -4.62
C ASP A 143 36.83 5.16 -5.88
N LEU A 144 35.93 4.19 -5.74
CA LEU A 144 35.45 3.31 -6.80
C LEU A 144 33.91 3.35 -6.89
N SER A 145 33.30 4.45 -6.44
CA SER A 145 31.84 4.61 -6.40
C SER A 145 31.18 4.62 -7.78
N SER A 146 29.88 4.32 -7.82
CA SER A 146 29.05 4.38 -9.04
C SER A 146 29.59 3.49 -10.17
N ASN A 147 29.86 2.21 -9.86
CA ASN A 147 30.39 1.23 -10.82
C ASN A 147 29.57 -0.07 -10.81
N SER A 148 30.06 -1.08 -11.55
CA SER A 148 29.47 -2.43 -11.64
C SER A 148 30.32 -3.48 -10.90
N LEU A 149 31.08 -3.10 -9.86
CA LEU A 149 31.92 -4.02 -9.09
C LEU A 149 31.06 -5.04 -8.35
N VAL A 150 31.51 -6.29 -8.32
CA VAL A 150 30.83 -7.44 -7.69
C VAL A 150 31.77 -8.18 -6.72
N GLY A 151 31.22 -9.10 -5.94
CA GLY A 151 32.00 -9.92 -5.00
C GLY A 151 32.34 -9.20 -3.69
N PRO A 152 33.11 -9.84 -2.80
CA PRO A 152 33.39 -9.33 -1.47
C PRO A 152 34.38 -8.16 -1.46
N ILE A 153 34.30 -7.34 -0.42
CA ILE A 153 35.40 -6.46 -0.03
C ILE A 153 36.52 -7.37 0.53
N PRO A 154 37.74 -7.35 -0.04
CA PRO A 154 38.81 -8.26 0.37
C PRO A 154 39.36 -7.89 1.76
N SER A 155 39.68 -8.89 2.59
CA SER A 155 40.22 -8.65 3.94
C SER A 155 41.61 -8.02 3.94
N SER A 156 42.36 -8.18 2.84
CA SER A 156 43.63 -7.51 2.59
C SER A 156 43.54 -5.97 2.58
N ILE A 157 42.33 -5.38 2.48
CA ILE A 157 42.12 -3.93 2.67
C ILE A 157 42.66 -3.44 4.03
N GLY A 158 42.63 -4.30 5.06
CA GLY A 158 43.15 -4.00 6.40
C GLY A 158 44.66 -3.72 6.47
N ASN A 159 45.42 -4.02 5.40
CA ASN A 159 46.84 -3.69 5.30
C ASN A 159 47.09 -2.19 4.97
N LEU A 160 46.06 -1.44 4.58
CA LEU A 160 46.18 -0.05 4.15
C LEU A 160 46.11 0.90 5.36
N GLU A 161 47.15 0.90 6.20
CA GLU A 161 47.19 1.67 7.46
C GLU A 161 47.09 3.20 7.25
N ASN A 162 47.50 3.71 6.08
CA ASN A 162 47.46 5.12 5.70
C ASN A 162 46.10 5.58 5.12
N LEU A 163 45.19 4.64 4.84
CA LEU A 163 43.92 4.91 4.15
C LEU A 163 43.03 5.81 5.02
N GLN A 164 42.63 6.95 4.47
CA GLN A 164 41.70 7.92 5.05
C GLN A 164 40.31 7.81 4.41
N ASP A 165 40.24 7.59 3.10
CA ASP A 165 38.98 7.52 2.36
C ASP A 165 38.82 6.16 1.67
N LEU A 166 37.75 5.42 2.01
CA LEU A 166 37.33 4.20 1.33
C LEU A 166 35.87 4.35 0.86
N ILE A 167 35.73 4.68 -0.40
CA ILE A 167 34.47 5.04 -1.05
C ILE A 167 34.14 3.98 -2.10
N LEU A 168 33.19 3.10 -1.79
CA LEU A 168 32.79 1.93 -2.58
C LEU A 168 31.27 1.89 -2.85
N ASN A 169 30.55 2.98 -2.57
CA ASN A 169 29.09 3.03 -2.67
C ASN A 169 28.58 2.86 -4.10
N SER A 170 27.28 2.57 -4.23
CA SER A 170 26.57 2.51 -5.52
C SER A 170 27.22 1.51 -6.49
N ASN A 171 27.34 0.27 -6.02
CA ASN A 171 27.99 -0.86 -6.70
C ASN A 171 27.15 -2.15 -6.52
N LYS A 172 27.71 -3.32 -6.84
CA LYS A 172 27.07 -4.63 -6.68
C LYS A 172 27.88 -5.55 -5.75
N LEU A 173 28.68 -4.97 -4.83
CA LEU A 173 29.53 -5.70 -3.89
C LEU A 173 28.67 -6.55 -2.95
N THR A 174 29.15 -7.74 -2.61
CA THR A 174 28.44 -8.76 -1.81
C THR A 174 29.25 -9.18 -0.58
N GLY A 175 28.72 -10.10 0.23
CA GLY A 175 29.44 -10.65 1.37
C GLY A 175 29.52 -9.68 2.55
N LYS A 176 30.35 -10.00 3.54
CA LYS A 176 30.45 -9.24 4.79
C LYS A 176 31.42 -8.07 4.70
N ILE A 177 31.22 -7.07 5.55
CA ILE A 177 32.27 -6.09 5.86
C ILE A 177 33.40 -6.87 6.59
N PRO A 178 34.64 -6.89 6.08
CA PRO A 178 35.72 -7.66 6.68
C PRO A 178 36.15 -7.04 8.03
N PRO A 179 36.25 -7.81 9.13
CA PRO A 179 36.73 -7.31 10.43
C PRO A 179 38.12 -6.65 10.35
N GLU A 180 38.95 -7.06 9.39
CA GLU A 180 40.27 -6.50 9.13
C GLU A 180 40.24 -5.01 8.77
N ILE A 181 39.09 -4.46 8.37
CA ILE A 181 38.92 -3.01 8.15
C ILE A 181 39.28 -2.19 9.39
N GLY A 182 39.09 -2.74 10.60
CA GLY A 182 39.49 -2.12 11.87
C GLY A 182 41.01 -1.91 12.05
N SER A 183 41.83 -2.40 11.12
CA SER A 183 43.27 -2.14 11.06
C SER A 183 43.62 -0.83 10.31
N CYS A 184 42.71 -0.27 9.50
CA CYS A 184 42.88 1.00 8.78
C CYS A 184 42.76 2.21 9.73
N ARG A 185 43.68 2.36 10.69
CA ARG A 185 43.56 3.33 11.79
C ARG A 185 43.45 4.80 11.37
N SER A 186 43.89 5.13 10.16
CA SER A 186 43.78 6.47 9.58
C SER A 186 42.40 6.76 8.95
N LEU A 187 41.52 5.76 8.84
CA LEU A 187 40.27 5.85 8.07
C LEU A 187 39.31 6.87 8.69
N LYS A 188 38.88 7.82 7.88
CA LYS A 188 37.93 8.90 8.19
C LYS A 188 36.58 8.66 7.52
N ASN A 189 36.59 8.31 6.24
CA ASN A 189 35.38 8.14 5.43
C ASN A 189 35.25 6.69 4.97
N LEU A 190 34.16 6.03 5.38
CA LEU A 190 33.80 4.68 4.96
C LEU A 190 32.41 4.69 4.32
N TRP A 191 32.35 4.70 2.98
CA TRP A 191 31.10 4.77 2.23
C TRP A 191 30.88 3.45 1.49
N LEU A 192 29.95 2.64 2.00
CA LEU A 192 29.58 1.31 1.53
C LEU A 192 28.11 1.22 1.07
N PHE A 193 27.40 2.35 1.07
CA PHE A 193 25.96 2.39 0.80
C PHE A 193 25.60 1.97 -0.64
N ASP A 194 24.33 1.63 -0.88
CA ASP A 194 23.81 1.17 -2.19
C ASP A 194 24.64 0.01 -2.79
N ASN A 195 24.64 -1.12 -2.10
CA ASN A 195 25.37 -2.33 -2.49
C ASN A 195 24.52 -3.59 -2.18
N ARG A 196 25.15 -4.76 -2.12
CA ARG A 196 24.52 -6.04 -1.73
C ARG A 196 25.28 -6.69 -0.57
N ILE A 197 25.88 -5.86 0.28
CA ILE A 197 26.64 -6.29 1.46
C ILE A 197 25.67 -6.93 2.46
N SER A 198 26.15 -7.96 3.16
CA SER A 198 25.35 -8.79 4.06
C SER A 198 26.07 -9.11 5.37
N GLY A 199 25.36 -9.71 6.32
CA GLY A 199 25.92 -10.01 7.65
C GLY A 199 25.94 -8.79 8.55
N GLU A 200 26.88 -8.71 9.48
CA GLU A 200 26.84 -7.76 10.60
C GLU A 200 27.89 -6.65 10.47
N ILE A 201 27.68 -5.54 11.18
CA ILE A 201 28.69 -4.49 11.38
C ILE A 201 29.76 -5.04 12.34
N PRO A 202 31.03 -5.24 11.92
CA PRO A 202 32.04 -5.86 12.77
C PRO A 202 32.41 -4.95 13.96
N PRO A 203 32.48 -5.48 15.20
CA PRO A 203 32.93 -4.73 16.38
C PRO A 203 34.31 -4.06 16.23
N GLU A 204 35.16 -4.62 15.38
CA GLU A 204 36.47 -4.07 15.00
C GLU A 204 36.42 -2.62 14.47
N ILE A 205 35.28 -2.15 13.96
CA ILE A 205 35.08 -0.73 13.59
C ILE A 205 35.36 0.21 14.76
N GLY A 206 35.13 -0.21 16.00
CA GLY A 206 35.48 0.57 17.20
C GLY A 206 36.99 0.80 17.41
N ARG A 207 37.86 0.24 16.57
CA ARG A 207 39.30 0.54 16.54
C ARG A 207 39.64 1.76 15.66
N LEU A 208 38.69 2.22 14.85
CA LEU A 208 38.85 3.32 13.89
C LEU A 208 38.70 4.68 14.59
N GLY A 209 39.66 5.02 15.45
CA GLY A 209 39.64 6.28 16.22
C GLY A 209 39.65 7.55 15.36
N SER A 210 40.03 7.45 14.08
CA SER A 210 40.00 8.55 13.11
C SER A 210 38.67 8.69 12.36
N LEU A 211 37.71 7.77 12.55
CA LEU A 211 36.51 7.69 11.73
C LEU A 211 35.58 8.89 11.96
N GLU A 212 35.26 9.59 10.88
CA GLU A 212 34.41 10.79 10.84
C GLU A 212 33.05 10.50 10.20
N VAL A 213 32.99 9.61 9.20
CA VAL A 213 31.76 9.23 8.47
C VAL A 213 31.73 7.73 8.21
N ILE A 214 30.64 7.06 8.59
CA ILE A 214 30.30 5.72 8.12
C ILE A 214 28.89 5.69 7.53
N ARG A 215 28.78 5.23 6.28
CA ARG A 215 27.52 5.10 5.54
C ARG A 215 27.45 3.73 4.89
N ALA A 216 26.59 2.86 5.40
CA ALA A 216 26.38 1.50 4.88
C ALA A 216 24.91 1.18 4.57
N GLY A 217 24.05 2.21 4.48
CA GLY A 217 22.63 2.07 4.12
C GLY A 217 22.37 1.53 2.70
N GLY A 218 21.13 1.24 2.35
CA GLY A 218 20.78 0.67 1.04
C GLY A 218 21.40 -0.72 0.81
N ASN A 219 21.61 -1.48 1.89
CA ASN A 219 22.17 -2.83 1.87
C ASN A 219 21.18 -3.78 2.55
N ASN A 220 20.22 -4.29 1.77
CA ASN A 220 19.03 -5.02 2.26
C ASN A 220 19.33 -6.35 3.00
N GLU A 221 20.58 -6.82 3.02
CA GLU A 221 21.03 -8.05 3.70
C GLU A 221 22.00 -7.76 4.86
N LEU A 222 22.35 -6.49 5.10
CA LEU A 222 23.14 -6.03 6.24
C LEU A 222 22.23 -5.99 7.47
N ALA A 223 22.56 -6.76 8.49
CA ALA A 223 21.67 -7.17 9.56
C ALA A 223 22.38 -7.26 10.92
N GLY A 224 21.64 -7.64 11.96
CA GLY A 224 22.15 -7.77 13.31
C GLY A 224 22.28 -6.42 14.03
N ASN A 225 22.85 -6.45 15.23
CA ASN A 225 22.84 -5.29 16.11
C ASN A 225 23.95 -4.29 15.77
N ILE A 226 23.73 -3.01 16.11
CA ILE A 226 24.80 -2.01 16.11
C ILE A 226 25.79 -2.39 17.24
N PRO A 227 27.08 -2.66 16.94
CA PRO A 227 28.03 -3.08 17.97
C PRO A 227 28.29 -1.91 18.94
N PRO A 228 28.26 -2.13 20.27
CA PRO A 228 28.53 -1.08 21.26
C PRO A 228 29.90 -0.40 21.07
N GLU A 229 30.86 -1.11 20.49
CA GLU A 229 32.19 -0.62 20.11
C GLU A 229 32.15 0.59 19.15
N ILE A 230 31.04 0.84 18.43
CA ILE A 230 30.87 2.05 17.62
C ILE A 230 31.11 3.32 18.43
N GLY A 231 30.74 3.31 19.72
CA GLY A 231 30.94 4.43 20.66
C GLY A 231 32.41 4.78 20.95
N ASN A 232 33.37 3.98 20.50
CA ASN A 232 34.80 4.29 20.57
C ASN A 232 35.25 5.21 19.41
N CYS A 233 34.44 5.38 18.37
CA CYS A 233 34.73 6.23 17.21
C CYS A 233 34.49 7.72 17.55
N GLY A 234 35.22 8.27 18.53
CA GLY A 234 34.96 9.60 19.10
C GLY A 234 35.08 10.80 18.14
N ASN A 235 35.51 10.58 16.90
CA ASN A 235 35.51 11.59 15.83
C ASN A 235 34.27 11.55 14.93
N LEU A 236 33.36 10.58 15.12
CA LEU A 236 32.25 10.35 14.20
C LEU A 236 31.27 11.52 14.19
N THR A 237 31.01 12.05 13.00
CA THR A 237 30.06 13.12 12.70
C THR A 237 28.80 12.59 11.99
N PHE A 238 28.91 11.48 11.26
CA PHE A 238 27.80 10.87 10.52
C PHE A 238 27.76 9.34 10.69
N LEU A 239 26.63 8.82 11.15
CA LEU A 239 26.34 7.38 11.28
C LEU A 239 25.08 7.05 10.45
N GLY A 240 25.24 6.33 9.34
CA GLY A 240 24.15 6.05 8.38
C GLY A 240 23.97 4.57 8.04
N PHE A 241 22.89 3.96 8.52
CA PHE A 241 22.51 2.55 8.26
C PHE A 241 21.04 2.40 7.80
N ALA A 242 20.47 3.44 7.19
CA ALA A 242 19.11 3.41 6.66
C ALA A 242 18.92 2.38 5.53
N ASP A 243 17.71 1.87 5.32
CA ASP A 243 17.40 0.85 4.30
C ASP A 243 18.26 -0.42 4.47
N THR A 244 18.18 -1.03 5.67
CA THR A 244 18.93 -2.25 6.04
C THR A 244 18.07 -3.16 6.93
N ARG A 245 18.61 -4.32 7.35
CA ARG A 245 18.01 -5.18 8.39
C ARG A 245 18.72 -5.03 9.74
N ILE A 246 19.40 -3.90 9.98
CA ILE A 246 20.01 -3.62 11.29
C ILE A 246 18.92 -3.63 12.36
N SER A 247 19.18 -4.38 13.43
CA SER A 247 18.17 -4.81 14.40
C SER A 247 18.59 -4.55 15.85
N GLY A 248 17.74 -4.94 16.80
CA GLY A 248 18.01 -4.75 18.23
C GLY A 248 17.92 -3.28 18.66
N SER A 249 18.43 -2.96 19.84
CA SER A 249 18.38 -1.60 20.38
C SER A 249 19.58 -0.75 19.99
N LEU A 250 19.37 0.57 19.96
CA LEU A 250 20.46 1.54 19.87
C LEU A 250 21.32 1.43 21.15
N PRO A 251 22.63 1.11 21.05
CA PRO A 251 23.46 0.90 22.23
C PRO A 251 23.69 2.21 23.00
N SER A 252 23.70 2.18 24.33
CA SER A 252 23.93 3.37 25.16
C SER A 252 25.29 4.03 24.94
N SER A 253 26.28 3.28 24.41
CA SER A 253 27.57 3.81 23.98
C SER A 253 27.48 4.83 22.83
N ILE A 254 26.33 4.95 22.15
CA ILE A 254 26.07 6.04 21.19
C ILE A 254 26.31 7.43 21.83
N GLY A 255 26.02 7.58 23.12
CA GLY A 255 26.24 8.84 23.87
C GLY A 255 27.71 9.24 24.04
N ASN A 256 28.67 8.37 23.70
CA ASN A 256 30.08 8.73 23.65
C ASN A 256 30.45 9.51 22.37
N LEU A 257 29.60 9.48 21.34
CA LEU A 257 29.81 10.14 20.05
C LEU A 257 29.47 11.64 20.14
N THR A 258 30.21 12.36 20.99
CA THR A 258 29.97 13.78 21.30
C THR A 258 30.06 14.73 20.10
N LYS A 259 30.68 14.30 18.99
CA LYS A 259 30.76 15.03 17.71
C LYS A 259 29.70 14.64 16.67
N LEU A 260 28.82 13.69 16.98
CA LEU A 260 27.85 13.17 16.03
C LEU A 260 26.84 14.27 15.64
N GLN A 261 26.78 14.59 14.36
CA GLN A 261 25.88 15.59 13.78
C GLN A 261 24.67 14.95 13.10
N THR A 262 24.81 13.76 12.52
CA THR A 262 23.71 13.03 11.90
C THR A 262 23.70 11.56 12.31
N LEU A 263 22.57 11.14 12.88
CA LEU A 263 22.23 9.73 13.12
C LEU A 263 21.07 9.36 12.19
N SER A 264 21.33 8.49 11.22
CA SER A 264 20.41 8.16 10.12
C SER A 264 20.22 6.66 9.99
N ILE A 265 19.23 6.11 10.70
CA ILE A 265 18.90 4.68 10.72
C ILE A 265 17.39 4.54 10.62
N TYR A 266 16.86 4.81 9.44
CA TYR A 266 15.44 4.69 9.12
C TYR A 266 15.17 3.49 8.19
N THR A 267 13.91 3.05 8.10
CA THR A 267 13.49 1.90 7.26
C THR A 267 14.37 0.68 7.55
N ALA A 268 14.40 0.31 8.83
CA ALA A 268 15.24 -0.76 9.37
C ALA A 268 14.49 -1.59 10.43
N MET A 269 15.20 -2.40 11.21
CA MET A 269 14.62 -3.32 12.19
C MET A 269 14.99 -2.96 13.65
N LEU A 270 15.34 -1.70 13.93
CA LEU A 270 15.64 -1.26 15.29
C LEU A 270 14.43 -1.44 16.20
N SER A 271 14.68 -1.75 17.46
CA SER A 271 13.66 -2.13 18.45
C SER A 271 14.08 -1.78 19.87
N GLY A 272 13.14 -1.79 20.82
CA GLY A 272 13.41 -1.35 22.19
C GLY A 272 13.48 0.17 22.31
N GLU A 273 13.91 0.66 23.47
CA GLU A 273 13.80 2.06 23.84
C GLU A 273 14.99 2.91 23.38
N LEU A 274 14.78 4.23 23.25
CA LEU A 274 15.87 5.18 23.03
C LEU A 274 16.74 5.29 24.29
N PRO A 275 18.07 5.07 24.21
CA PRO A 275 18.96 5.20 25.36
C PRO A 275 19.04 6.67 25.82
N PRO A 276 18.84 6.99 27.12
CA PRO A 276 18.97 8.35 27.66
C PRO A 276 20.31 9.03 27.35
N GLU A 277 21.37 8.23 27.16
CA GLU A 277 22.71 8.66 26.75
C GLU A 277 22.75 9.34 25.38
N LEU A 278 21.76 9.13 24.49
CA LEU A 278 21.66 9.84 23.21
C LEU A 278 21.60 11.37 23.39
N GLY A 279 21.08 11.84 24.52
CA GLY A 279 21.10 13.27 24.88
C GLY A 279 22.49 13.83 25.23
N ASN A 280 23.55 13.02 25.20
CA ASN A 280 24.94 13.47 25.35
C ASN A 280 25.62 13.78 24.00
N CYS A 281 24.99 13.45 22.87
CA CYS A 281 25.48 13.79 21.52
C CYS A 281 25.23 15.28 21.21
N THR A 282 25.84 16.21 21.95
CA THR A 282 25.49 17.64 21.94
C THR A 282 25.63 18.35 20.59
N GLU A 283 26.37 17.77 19.65
CA GLU A 283 26.54 18.25 18.29
C GLU A 283 25.43 17.80 17.30
N LEU A 284 24.47 16.99 17.75
CA LEU A 284 23.47 16.38 16.86
C LEU A 284 22.53 17.42 16.23
N VAL A 285 22.47 17.39 14.90
CA VAL A 285 21.65 18.26 14.03
C VAL A 285 20.46 17.49 13.45
N ASN A 286 20.70 16.25 13.02
CA ASN A 286 19.72 15.39 12.37
C ASN A 286 19.58 14.07 13.13
N LEU A 287 18.37 13.75 13.56
CA LEU A 287 18.02 12.45 14.14
C LEU A 287 16.90 11.81 13.32
N PHE A 288 17.25 10.82 12.50
CA PHE A 288 16.33 10.07 11.65
C PHE A 288 16.29 8.60 12.09
N LEU A 289 15.19 8.22 12.76
CA LEU A 289 14.92 6.87 13.25
C LEU A 289 13.52 6.37 12.85
N TYR A 290 12.91 7.00 11.86
CA TYR A 290 11.57 6.66 11.37
C TYR A 290 11.53 5.29 10.69
N GLU A 291 10.33 4.72 10.50
CA GLU A 291 10.13 3.37 9.96
C GLU A 291 11.01 2.30 10.66
N ASN A 292 10.81 2.14 11.96
CA ASN A 292 11.45 1.11 12.77
C ASN A 292 10.43 0.49 13.74
N ASN A 293 10.89 -0.39 14.63
CA ASN A 293 10.10 -1.00 15.70
C ASN A 293 10.52 -0.49 17.09
N LEU A 294 11.07 0.74 17.18
CA LEU A 294 11.45 1.37 18.46
C LEU A 294 10.22 1.57 19.35
N SER A 295 10.41 1.50 20.66
CA SER A 295 9.32 1.50 21.65
C SER A 295 9.64 2.36 22.87
N GLY A 296 8.74 2.39 23.85
CA GLY A 296 8.92 3.18 25.07
C GLY A 296 8.65 4.68 24.84
N PRO A 297 8.97 5.55 25.82
CA PRO A 297 8.72 6.98 25.70
C PRO A 297 9.78 7.71 24.87
N ILE A 298 9.39 8.83 24.26
CA ILE A 298 10.36 9.82 23.77
C ILE A 298 11.13 10.36 24.99
N ILE A 299 12.44 10.22 25.00
CA ILE A 299 13.27 10.57 26.16
C ILE A 299 13.40 12.10 26.33
N PRO A 300 13.13 12.67 27.52
CA PRO A 300 13.31 14.10 27.82
C PRO A 300 14.73 14.63 27.52
N GLN A 301 15.72 13.75 27.54
CA GLN A 301 17.12 14.07 27.30
C GLN A 301 17.39 14.61 25.88
N LEU A 302 16.50 14.39 24.90
CA LEU A 302 16.58 15.05 23.58
C LEU A 302 16.54 16.59 23.70
N GLY A 303 15.88 17.14 24.72
CA GLY A 303 15.86 18.58 25.01
C GLY A 303 17.22 19.21 25.34
N LYS A 304 18.27 18.39 25.53
CA LYS A 304 19.67 18.85 25.66
C LYS A 304 20.31 19.21 24.32
N LEU A 305 19.80 18.71 23.20
CA LEU A 305 20.42 18.76 21.88
C LEU A 305 20.21 20.13 21.22
N LYS A 306 20.99 21.14 21.64
CA LYS A 306 20.80 22.54 21.22
C LYS A 306 21.08 22.83 19.75
N LYS A 307 21.64 21.87 19.02
CA LYS A 307 21.92 21.94 17.58
C LYS A 307 20.90 21.17 16.73
N LEU A 308 19.91 20.52 17.34
CA LEU A 308 18.94 19.66 16.65
C LEU A 308 18.01 20.51 15.78
N GLU A 309 18.11 20.35 14.46
CA GLU A 309 17.24 20.98 13.47
C GLU A 309 16.14 20.05 12.99
N LYS A 310 16.39 18.73 12.95
CA LYS A 310 15.43 17.73 12.45
C LYS A 310 15.33 16.52 13.37
N LEU A 311 14.10 16.21 13.79
CA LEU A 311 13.75 15.06 14.61
C LEU A 311 12.64 14.26 13.92
N LEU A 312 12.99 13.13 13.31
CA LEU A 312 12.08 12.26 12.57
C LEU A 312 12.03 10.87 13.22
N LEU A 313 10.92 10.58 13.90
CA LEU A 313 10.66 9.35 14.67
C LEU A 313 9.38 8.63 14.21
N TRP A 314 8.80 9.04 13.08
CA TRP A 314 7.50 8.55 12.61
C TRP A 314 7.51 7.05 12.27
N GLN A 315 6.33 6.41 12.27
CA GLN A 315 6.16 4.96 12.04
C GLN A 315 7.06 4.11 12.95
N ASN A 316 6.75 4.15 14.24
CA ASN A 316 7.39 3.39 15.32
C ASN A 316 6.33 2.99 16.37
N ASN A 317 6.76 2.41 17.49
CA ASN A 317 5.91 2.04 18.63
C ASN A 317 6.13 2.97 19.84
N PHE A 318 6.44 4.25 19.65
CA PHE A 318 6.62 5.19 20.76
C PHE A 318 5.31 5.42 21.52
N ILE A 319 5.41 5.48 22.85
CA ILE A 319 4.28 5.64 23.80
C ILE A 319 4.52 6.82 24.74
N GLY A 320 3.58 7.09 25.65
CA GLY A 320 3.69 8.19 26.62
C GLY A 320 3.52 9.56 25.96
N SER A 321 3.89 10.64 26.64
CA SER A 321 3.70 12.01 26.17
C SER A 321 4.90 12.59 25.44
N ILE A 322 4.66 13.56 24.55
CA ILE A 322 5.71 14.44 24.01
C ILE A 322 6.32 15.22 25.19
N PRO A 323 7.64 15.14 25.47
CA PRO A 323 8.24 15.82 26.61
C PRO A 323 8.25 17.35 26.47
N GLU A 324 7.97 18.07 27.56
CA GLU A 324 8.10 19.54 27.62
C GLU A 324 9.55 19.98 27.33
N GLU A 325 10.55 19.13 27.57
CA GLU A 325 11.95 19.43 27.30
C GLU A 325 12.27 19.62 25.80
N ILE A 326 11.44 19.10 24.89
CA ILE A 326 11.60 19.30 23.43
C ILE A 326 11.55 20.79 23.07
N GLY A 327 10.73 21.58 23.76
CA GLY A 327 10.67 23.04 23.60
C GLY A 327 11.97 23.78 23.95
N ASN A 328 12.98 23.09 24.48
CA ASN A 328 14.31 23.66 24.69
C ASN A 328 15.25 23.53 23.47
N CYS A 329 14.81 22.89 22.38
CA CYS A 329 15.53 22.78 21.11
C CYS A 329 15.11 23.92 20.16
N THR A 330 15.42 25.17 20.54
CA THR A 330 14.83 26.38 19.93
C THR A 330 15.11 26.61 18.44
N ILE A 331 16.07 25.88 17.85
CA ILE A 331 16.38 25.93 16.41
C ILE A 331 15.76 24.77 15.60
N LEU A 332 14.91 23.96 16.23
CA LEU A 332 14.26 22.81 15.59
C LEU A 332 13.33 23.30 14.48
N LYS A 333 13.58 22.84 13.25
CA LYS A 333 12.83 23.20 12.03
C LYS A 333 11.79 22.15 11.67
N MET A 334 12.05 20.89 11.98
CA MET A 334 11.22 19.76 11.56
C MET A 334 11.08 18.77 12.71
N PHE A 335 9.84 18.58 13.17
CA PHE A 335 9.46 17.63 14.22
C PHE A 335 8.36 16.72 13.67
N ASP A 336 8.70 15.45 13.45
CA ASP A 336 7.74 14.45 13.01
C ASP A 336 7.82 13.19 13.89
N VAL A 337 6.70 12.90 14.54
CA VAL A 337 6.49 11.74 15.41
C VAL A 337 5.20 10.99 15.04
N SER A 338 4.73 11.17 13.81
CA SER A 338 3.48 10.60 13.28
C SER A 338 3.49 9.06 13.30
N LEU A 339 2.32 8.42 13.18
CA LEU A 339 2.20 6.95 13.13
C LEU A 339 2.89 6.26 14.32
N ASN A 340 2.49 6.64 15.53
CA ASN A 340 3.00 6.10 16.79
C ASN A 340 1.82 5.82 17.76
N SER A 341 2.11 5.61 19.04
CA SER A 341 1.11 5.45 20.12
C SER A 341 1.30 6.50 21.22
N LEU A 342 1.75 7.71 20.85
CA LEU A 342 1.92 8.83 21.77
C LEU A 342 0.57 9.30 22.33
N SER A 343 0.61 9.87 23.52
CA SER A 343 -0.56 10.23 24.33
C SER A 343 -0.28 11.50 25.14
N GLY A 344 -1.10 11.79 26.17
CA GLY A 344 -0.96 13.03 26.95
C GLY A 344 -1.48 14.24 26.18
N ILE A 345 -0.84 15.39 26.34
CA ILE A 345 -1.25 16.66 25.71
C ILE A 345 -0.10 17.26 24.89
N LEU A 346 -0.43 18.19 23.97
CA LEU A 346 0.57 19.06 23.34
C LEU A 346 1.23 19.95 24.42
N PRO A 347 2.56 19.86 24.63
CA PRO A 347 3.26 20.64 25.65
C PRO A 347 3.24 22.13 25.33
N THR A 348 3.20 22.99 26.36
CA THR A 348 3.18 24.44 26.15
C THR A 348 4.52 24.99 25.68
N SER A 349 5.62 24.30 26.00
CA SER A 349 6.97 24.66 25.58
C SER A 349 7.19 24.62 24.06
N ILE A 350 6.30 23.99 23.28
CA ILE A 350 6.31 24.04 21.81
C ILE A 350 6.30 25.49 21.29
N GLY A 351 5.70 26.42 22.02
CA GLY A 351 5.73 27.86 21.69
C GLY A 351 7.10 28.53 21.75
N ASN A 352 8.15 27.82 22.16
CA ASN A 352 9.55 28.25 22.11
C ASN A 352 10.27 27.84 20.79
N LEU A 353 9.66 26.97 19.98
CA LEU A 353 10.22 26.46 18.73
C LEU A 353 9.97 27.47 17.60
N VAL A 354 10.61 28.64 17.69
CA VAL A 354 10.34 29.78 16.79
C VAL A 354 10.83 29.56 15.35
N GLU A 355 11.81 28.67 15.15
CA GLU A 355 12.35 28.28 13.83
C GLU A 355 11.59 27.12 13.17
N LEU A 356 10.51 26.64 13.79
CA LEU A 356 9.77 25.46 13.34
C LEU A 356 9.04 25.73 12.02
N LEU A 357 9.31 24.89 11.02
CA LEU A 357 8.70 24.88 9.68
C LEU A 357 7.64 23.79 9.57
N GLU A 358 7.91 22.62 10.16
CA GLU A 358 7.08 21.44 10.03
C GLU A 358 6.85 20.78 11.40
N PHE A 359 5.58 20.66 11.79
CA PHE A 359 5.16 19.99 13.01
C PHE A 359 4.10 18.94 12.68
N MET A 360 4.48 17.66 12.82
CA MET A 360 3.66 16.50 12.45
C MET A 360 3.57 15.52 13.61
N ILE A 361 2.33 15.24 14.03
CA ILE A 361 2.02 14.26 15.09
C ILE A 361 0.89 13.30 14.69
N SER A 362 0.59 13.22 13.39
CA SER A 362 -0.59 12.55 12.85
C SER A 362 -0.64 11.06 13.22
N ASN A 363 -1.83 10.47 13.33
CA ASN A 363 -2.02 9.07 13.72
C ASN A 363 -1.33 8.72 15.06
N ASN A 364 -1.80 9.35 16.13
CA ASN A 364 -1.39 9.10 17.51
C ASN A 364 -2.63 9.11 18.44
N ASN A 365 -2.42 9.08 19.75
CA ASN A 365 -3.46 9.16 20.79
C ASN A 365 -3.29 10.45 21.63
N VAL A 366 -2.76 11.53 21.04
CA VAL A 366 -2.55 12.82 21.73
C VAL A 366 -3.91 13.50 21.99
N SER A 367 -4.07 14.10 23.16
CA SER A 367 -5.31 14.68 23.66
C SER A 367 -5.11 16.12 24.16
N GLY A 368 -6.10 16.68 24.87
CA GLY A 368 -6.08 18.08 25.30
C GLY A 368 -6.32 19.02 24.12
N SER A 369 -6.04 20.32 24.27
CA SER A 369 -6.31 21.33 23.24
C SER A 369 -5.06 21.80 22.50
N ILE A 370 -5.24 22.30 21.28
CA ILE A 370 -4.17 22.98 20.53
C ILE A 370 -3.72 24.22 21.32
N PRO A 371 -2.46 24.32 21.78
CA PRO A 371 -2.02 25.43 22.61
C PRO A 371 -1.80 26.69 21.75
N ALA A 372 -2.44 27.80 22.09
CA ALA A 372 -2.36 29.06 21.32
C ALA A 372 -0.93 29.58 21.13
N VAL A 373 0.00 29.23 22.04
CA VAL A 373 1.43 29.55 21.94
C VAL A 373 2.14 28.90 20.75
N LEU A 374 1.55 27.88 20.11
CA LEU A 374 2.02 27.32 18.83
C LEU A 374 2.08 28.41 17.74
N ALA A 375 1.23 29.43 17.81
CA ALA A 375 1.26 30.59 16.90
C ALA A 375 2.52 31.48 17.03
N ASN A 376 3.45 31.16 17.94
CA ASN A 376 4.77 31.78 18.01
C ASN A 376 5.75 31.24 16.94
N ALA A 377 5.50 30.04 16.41
CA ALA A 377 6.27 29.47 15.30
C ALA A 377 5.89 30.15 13.97
N ILE A 378 6.23 31.43 13.82
CA ILE A 378 5.80 32.26 12.67
C ILE A 378 6.28 31.76 11.30
N ASN A 379 7.29 30.88 11.28
CA ASN A 379 7.82 30.25 10.08
C ASN A 379 7.12 28.92 9.72
N LEU A 380 6.14 28.48 10.51
CA LEU A 380 5.46 27.20 10.33
C LEU A 380 4.72 27.15 8.99
N GLN A 381 5.11 26.18 8.16
CA GLN A 381 4.56 25.87 6.84
C GLN A 381 3.58 24.69 6.90
N GLN A 382 3.86 23.69 7.74
CA GLN A 382 3.02 22.51 7.90
C GLN A 382 2.67 22.25 9.35
N LEU A 383 1.37 22.16 9.63
CA LEU A 383 0.80 21.76 10.91
C LEU A 383 -0.11 20.55 10.68
N GLN A 384 0.36 19.36 11.06
CA GLN A 384 -0.37 18.11 10.89
C GLN A 384 -0.63 17.46 12.26
N LEU A 385 -1.90 17.48 12.68
CA LEU A 385 -2.42 17.09 13.99
C LEU A 385 -3.50 16.00 13.88
N ASP A 386 -3.73 15.47 12.69
CA ASP A 386 -4.87 14.62 12.36
C ASP A 386 -4.80 13.20 12.94
N THR A 387 -5.94 12.50 12.94
CA THR A 387 -6.11 11.16 13.54
C THR A 387 -5.56 11.09 14.97
N ASN A 388 -6.17 11.86 15.88
CA ASN A 388 -5.76 12.01 17.28
C ASN A 388 -7.01 12.19 18.19
N GLN A 389 -6.82 12.57 19.46
CA GLN A 389 -7.88 12.84 20.45
C GLN A 389 -7.91 14.32 20.89
N ILE A 390 -7.43 15.23 20.04
CA ILE A 390 -7.32 16.66 20.35
C ILE A 390 -8.71 17.28 20.39
N SER A 391 -8.94 18.09 21.42
CA SER A 391 -10.23 18.64 21.82
C SER A 391 -10.21 20.17 21.97
N GLY A 392 -11.37 20.76 22.26
CA GLY A 392 -11.49 22.19 22.46
C GLY A 392 -11.46 22.98 21.15
N LEU A 393 -11.23 24.29 21.27
CA LEU A 393 -11.31 25.23 20.16
C LEU A 393 -10.02 25.24 19.32
N ILE A 394 -10.16 25.47 18.02
CA ILE A 394 -9.04 25.92 17.17
C ILE A 394 -8.66 27.36 17.61
N PRO A 395 -7.42 27.64 18.05
CA PRO A 395 -7.04 28.97 18.52
C PRO A 395 -7.06 30.02 17.41
N SER A 396 -7.65 31.18 17.65
CA SER A 396 -7.67 32.28 16.68
C SER A 396 -6.27 32.83 16.36
N ASP A 397 -5.32 32.67 17.28
CA ASP A 397 -3.91 33.05 17.11
C ASP A 397 -3.22 32.33 15.95
N LEU A 398 -3.68 31.14 15.54
CA LEU A 398 -3.13 30.44 14.37
C LEU A 398 -3.27 31.26 13.07
N GLY A 399 -4.21 32.21 13.01
CA GLY A 399 -4.31 33.18 11.90
C GLY A 399 -3.11 34.13 11.76
N ARG A 400 -2.17 34.13 12.71
CA ARG A 400 -0.87 34.83 12.60
C ARG A 400 0.15 34.08 11.75
N LEU A 401 -0.08 32.81 11.44
CA LEU A 401 0.84 31.95 10.70
C LEU A 401 0.69 32.18 9.19
N THR A 402 1.13 33.34 8.70
CA THR A 402 0.99 33.73 7.28
C THR A 402 1.76 32.82 6.32
N ASN A 403 2.78 32.12 6.82
CA ASN A 403 3.58 31.14 6.08
C ASN A 403 2.94 29.74 6.02
N LEU A 404 1.84 29.49 6.73
CA LEU A 404 1.21 28.18 6.82
C LEU A 404 0.61 27.77 5.47
N GLU A 405 1.09 26.67 4.91
CA GLU A 405 0.67 26.08 3.63
C GLU A 405 -0.30 24.91 3.85
N VAL A 406 -0.06 24.10 4.88
CA VAL A 406 -0.86 22.91 5.20
C VAL A 406 -1.31 22.96 6.65
N PHE A 407 -2.61 22.87 6.88
CA PHE A 407 -3.19 22.65 8.21
C PHE A 407 -4.16 21.46 8.18
N PHE A 408 -3.73 20.34 8.74
CA PHE A 408 -4.54 19.14 8.93
C PHE A 408 -4.80 18.92 10.42
N ALA A 409 -6.07 18.79 10.78
CA ALA A 409 -6.53 18.40 12.12
C ALA A 409 -7.80 17.54 12.04
N TRP A 410 -7.95 16.78 10.96
CA TRP A 410 -9.08 15.88 10.74
C TRP A 410 -9.04 14.65 11.67
N ASP A 411 -10.17 13.96 11.83
CA ASP A 411 -10.37 12.83 12.77
C ASP A 411 -9.83 13.13 14.18
N ASN A 412 -10.50 14.07 14.83
CA ASN A 412 -10.23 14.56 16.18
C ASN A 412 -11.56 14.90 16.88
N VAL A 413 -11.52 15.53 18.06
CA VAL A 413 -12.71 15.96 18.81
C VAL A 413 -12.71 17.48 19.04
N LEU A 414 -12.24 18.24 18.04
CA LEU A 414 -12.27 19.71 18.04
C LEU A 414 -13.71 20.22 18.01
N GLU A 415 -13.96 21.34 18.70
CA GLU A 415 -15.28 21.94 18.88
C GLU A 415 -15.29 23.44 18.59
N GLY A 416 -16.47 24.05 18.64
CA GLY A 416 -16.67 25.48 18.37
C GLY A 416 -16.54 25.84 16.89
N SER A 417 -16.39 27.12 16.59
CA SER A 417 -16.36 27.63 15.21
C SER A 417 -14.96 27.69 14.62
N ILE A 418 -14.84 27.43 13.31
CA ILE A 418 -13.61 27.72 12.54
C ILE A 418 -13.26 29.22 12.70
N PRO A 419 -12.06 29.59 13.19
CA PRO A 419 -11.72 30.99 13.41
C PRO A 419 -11.64 31.81 12.12
N ILE A 420 -12.29 32.97 12.11
CA ILE A 420 -12.26 33.91 10.96
C ILE A 420 -10.83 34.36 10.64
N SER A 421 -9.95 34.39 11.64
CA SER A 421 -8.54 34.74 11.48
C SER A 421 -7.75 33.79 10.58
N LEU A 422 -8.20 32.55 10.35
CA LEU A 422 -7.57 31.64 9.37
C LEU A 422 -7.66 32.17 7.94
N GLY A 423 -8.60 33.07 7.63
CA GLY A 423 -8.62 33.83 6.37
C GLY A 423 -7.45 34.82 6.20
N SER A 424 -6.56 34.94 7.18
CA SER A 424 -5.32 35.73 7.10
C SER A 424 -4.08 34.89 6.75
N CYS A 425 -4.19 33.56 6.73
CA CYS A 425 -3.10 32.66 6.35
C CYS A 425 -2.93 32.65 4.82
N SER A 426 -2.34 33.71 4.27
CA SER A 426 -2.29 33.98 2.81
C SER A 426 -1.66 32.86 1.98
N ASN A 427 -0.75 32.08 2.54
CA ASN A 427 -0.06 31.00 1.83
C ASN A 427 -0.79 29.65 1.91
N LEU A 428 -1.92 29.55 2.62
CA LEU A 428 -2.61 28.29 2.90
C LEU A 428 -3.10 27.63 1.62
N GLN A 429 -2.58 26.43 1.33
CA GLN A 429 -2.89 25.60 0.16
C GLN A 429 -3.89 24.50 0.49
N ALA A 430 -3.84 23.94 1.70
CA ALA A 430 -4.72 22.86 2.12
C ALA A 430 -5.16 23.03 3.58
N LEU A 431 -6.49 23.00 3.78
CA LEU A 431 -7.13 22.99 5.09
C LEU A 431 -8.03 21.76 5.19
N ASP A 432 -7.73 20.86 6.12
CA ASP A 432 -8.57 19.70 6.44
C ASP A 432 -8.91 19.66 7.93
N LEU A 433 -10.19 19.87 8.24
CA LEU A 433 -10.78 19.85 9.57
C LEU A 433 -11.94 18.83 9.64
N SER A 434 -11.95 17.87 8.72
CA SER A 434 -13.00 16.85 8.59
C SER A 434 -13.12 15.96 9.84
N HIS A 435 -14.25 15.31 10.06
CA HIS A 435 -14.45 14.36 11.17
C HIS A 435 -14.10 14.97 12.54
N ASN A 436 -14.82 16.04 12.91
CA ASN A 436 -14.70 16.73 14.19
C ASN A 436 -16.10 17.14 14.70
N SER A 437 -16.19 17.92 15.77
CA SER A 437 -17.43 18.50 16.31
C SER A 437 -17.52 20.02 16.05
N LEU A 438 -17.00 20.50 14.92
CA LEU A 438 -16.99 21.93 14.59
C LEU A 438 -18.39 22.43 14.25
N THR A 439 -18.67 23.67 14.64
CA THR A 439 -19.98 24.35 14.57
C THR A 439 -19.82 25.74 13.95
N GLY A 440 -20.85 26.60 14.07
CA GLY A 440 -20.81 27.96 13.51
C GLY A 440 -21.01 27.96 12.00
N THR A 441 -20.34 28.87 11.30
CA THR A 441 -20.45 29.07 9.84
C THR A 441 -19.06 29.02 9.19
N ILE A 442 -19.00 28.65 7.91
CA ILE A 442 -17.74 28.72 7.12
C ILE A 442 -17.29 30.19 7.04
N PRO A 443 -16.07 30.56 7.48
CA PRO A 443 -15.60 31.94 7.40
C PRO A 443 -15.42 32.41 5.94
N PRO A 444 -16.05 33.52 5.52
CA PRO A 444 -15.93 34.00 4.13
C PRO A 444 -14.50 34.30 3.68
N GLY A 445 -13.61 34.67 4.62
CA GLY A 445 -12.20 34.92 4.35
C GLY A 445 -11.43 33.72 3.80
N LEU A 446 -11.86 32.48 4.09
CA LEU A 446 -11.22 31.28 3.51
C LEU A 446 -11.32 31.24 1.99
N PHE A 447 -12.42 31.75 1.42
CA PHE A 447 -12.61 31.82 -0.03
C PHE A 447 -11.89 33.01 -0.70
N GLN A 448 -11.22 33.87 0.08
CA GLN A 448 -10.38 34.95 -0.42
C GLN A 448 -8.91 34.51 -0.56
N LEU A 449 -8.53 33.36 0.00
CA LEU A 449 -7.18 32.80 -0.03
C LEU A 449 -6.83 32.32 -1.46
N GLN A 450 -5.92 33.03 -2.12
CA GLN A 450 -5.57 32.83 -3.53
C GLN A 450 -4.73 31.57 -3.82
N ASN A 451 -4.19 30.93 -2.78
CA ASN A 451 -3.42 29.69 -2.87
C ASN A 451 -4.22 28.45 -2.46
N LEU A 452 -5.44 28.60 -1.92
CA LEU A 452 -6.18 27.48 -1.32
C LEU A 452 -6.70 26.55 -2.42
N THR A 453 -6.17 25.34 -2.46
CA THR A 453 -6.52 24.28 -3.43
C THR A 453 -7.45 23.23 -2.84
N LYS A 454 -7.37 22.97 -1.52
CA LYS A 454 -8.18 21.95 -0.82
C LYS A 454 -8.83 22.58 0.42
N LEU A 455 -10.16 22.53 0.47
CA LEU A 455 -10.96 22.87 1.65
C LEU A 455 -11.86 21.70 2.01
N LEU A 456 -11.52 21.01 3.10
CA LEU A 456 -12.11 19.75 3.51
C LEU A 456 -12.68 19.89 4.93
N LEU A 457 -14.01 19.85 5.05
CA LEU A 457 -14.75 20.09 6.28
C LEU A 457 -15.85 19.01 6.49
N ILE A 458 -15.74 17.84 5.84
CA ILE A 458 -16.77 16.80 5.86
C ILE A 458 -17.01 16.27 7.28
N SER A 459 -18.24 15.86 7.59
CA SER A 459 -18.58 15.22 8.87
C SER A 459 -18.28 16.11 10.08
N ASN A 460 -19.03 17.21 10.17
CA ASN A 460 -19.01 18.17 11.27
C ASN A 460 -20.46 18.67 11.54
N ASP A 461 -20.63 19.62 12.46
CA ASP A 461 -21.90 20.28 12.78
C ASP A 461 -21.98 21.73 12.21
N ILE A 462 -21.22 22.04 11.15
CA ILE A 462 -21.15 23.37 10.55
C ILE A 462 -22.49 23.74 9.92
N SER A 463 -22.89 25.00 10.08
CA SER A 463 -24.22 25.53 9.76
C SER A 463 -24.14 26.88 9.02
N GLY A 464 -25.28 27.57 8.90
CA GLY A 464 -25.37 28.79 8.08
C GLY A 464 -25.47 28.44 6.59
N SER A 465 -25.08 29.39 5.73
CA SER A 465 -25.10 29.20 4.26
C SER A 465 -23.69 29.26 3.67
N ILE A 466 -23.52 28.73 2.47
CA ILE A 466 -22.28 28.85 1.70
C ILE A 466 -22.05 30.35 1.39
N PRO A 467 -20.94 30.98 1.82
CA PRO A 467 -20.65 32.38 1.54
C PRO A 467 -20.57 32.68 0.04
N ARG A 468 -21.05 33.85 -0.39
CA ARG A 468 -20.96 34.29 -1.80
C ARG A 468 -19.53 34.56 -2.25
N GLU A 469 -18.66 34.83 -1.29
CA GLU A 469 -17.22 34.96 -1.44
C GLU A 469 -16.57 33.69 -2.03
N ILE A 470 -17.27 32.54 -2.06
CA ILE A 470 -16.83 31.34 -2.81
C ILE A 470 -16.40 31.65 -4.25
N GLY A 471 -17.03 32.63 -4.91
CA GLY A 471 -16.64 33.06 -6.26
C GLY A 471 -15.28 33.75 -6.37
N ASN A 472 -14.65 34.12 -5.26
CA ASN A 472 -13.29 34.68 -5.24
C ASN A 472 -12.20 33.59 -5.18
N SER A 473 -12.58 32.32 -4.94
CA SER A 473 -11.65 31.21 -4.70
C SER A 473 -11.25 30.52 -6.00
N THR A 474 -10.50 31.23 -6.86
CA THR A 474 -10.14 30.75 -8.20
C THR A 474 -9.21 29.55 -8.19
N SER A 475 -8.44 29.35 -7.12
CA SER A 475 -7.45 28.28 -6.93
C SER A 475 -8.03 26.95 -6.46
N LEU A 476 -9.30 26.91 -6.03
CA LEU A 476 -9.86 25.77 -5.31
C LEU A 476 -10.11 24.59 -6.25
N VAL A 477 -9.44 23.47 -6.00
CA VAL A 477 -9.53 22.22 -6.79
C VAL A 477 -10.48 21.21 -6.14
N ARG A 478 -10.50 21.16 -4.81
CA ARG A 478 -11.31 20.21 -4.03
C ARG A 478 -12.04 20.93 -2.90
N LEU A 479 -13.38 20.93 -2.96
CA LEU A 479 -14.26 21.46 -1.92
C LEU A 479 -15.14 20.33 -1.39
N ARG A 480 -15.04 20.04 -0.08
CA ARG A 480 -15.86 19.01 0.58
C ARG A 480 -16.48 19.54 1.85
N LEU A 481 -17.79 19.73 1.79
CA LEU A 481 -18.64 20.24 2.86
C LEU A 481 -19.69 19.19 3.30
N GLY A 482 -19.55 17.94 2.83
CA GLY A 482 -20.51 16.86 3.05
C GLY A 482 -20.82 16.59 4.52
N ASN A 483 -21.95 15.95 4.82
CA ASN A 483 -22.35 15.53 6.17
C ASN A 483 -22.24 16.65 7.22
N ASN A 484 -22.99 17.73 7.03
CA ASN A 484 -23.01 18.91 7.88
C ASN A 484 -24.46 19.42 8.07
N ARG A 485 -24.62 20.62 8.63
CA ARG A 485 -25.91 21.30 8.86
C ARG A 485 -26.08 22.56 8.01
N ILE A 486 -25.40 22.66 6.86
CA ILE A 486 -25.41 23.81 5.97
C ILE A 486 -26.80 23.97 5.34
N THR A 487 -27.25 25.21 5.20
CA THR A 487 -28.60 25.64 4.79
C THR A 487 -28.52 26.72 3.71
N GLY A 488 -29.67 27.13 3.17
CA GLY A 488 -29.73 28.14 2.10
C GLY A 488 -29.46 27.52 0.73
N GLU A 489 -29.22 28.38 -0.27
CA GLU A 489 -29.04 27.97 -1.67
C GLU A 489 -27.57 27.76 -2.03
N ILE A 490 -27.31 27.03 -3.12
CA ILE A 490 -25.99 27.03 -3.76
C ILE A 490 -25.81 28.40 -4.43
N PRO A 491 -24.83 29.23 -4.02
CA PRO A 491 -24.68 30.60 -4.54
C PRO A 491 -24.26 30.58 -6.02
N ARG A 492 -24.81 31.49 -6.83
CA ARG A 492 -24.50 31.63 -8.26
C ARG A 492 -23.04 32.03 -8.51
N GLU A 493 -22.45 32.69 -7.51
CA GLU A 493 -21.04 33.01 -7.42
C GLU A 493 -20.13 31.77 -7.47
N ILE A 494 -20.66 30.54 -7.30
CA ILE A 494 -19.92 29.29 -7.53
C ILE A 494 -19.23 29.23 -8.89
N SER A 495 -19.78 29.92 -9.90
CA SER A 495 -19.18 30.10 -11.23
C SER A 495 -17.76 30.73 -11.22
N GLY A 496 -17.32 31.34 -10.13
CA GLY A 496 -15.96 31.85 -9.94
C GLY A 496 -14.91 30.78 -9.64
N LEU A 497 -15.31 29.57 -9.25
CA LEU A 497 -14.40 28.45 -8.98
C LEU A 497 -13.82 27.88 -10.28
N LYS A 498 -12.75 28.50 -10.81
CA LYS A 498 -12.22 28.15 -12.14
C LYS A 498 -11.39 26.87 -12.20
N SER A 499 -10.85 26.40 -11.08
CA SER A 499 -10.05 25.18 -11.02
C SER A 499 -10.75 24.01 -10.29
N ILE A 500 -12.03 24.14 -9.93
CA ILE A 500 -12.73 23.12 -9.14
C ILE A 500 -12.97 21.86 -9.96
N ASN A 501 -12.47 20.75 -9.42
CA ASN A 501 -12.50 19.43 -10.02
C ASN A 501 -13.43 18.48 -9.25
N PHE A 502 -13.47 18.63 -7.93
CA PHE A 502 -14.24 17.79 -7.03
C PHE A 502 -15.06 18.65 -6.06
N LEU A 503 -16.38 18.58 -6.20
CA LEU A 503 -17.36 19.30 -5.38
C LEU A 503 -18.28 18.30 -4.66
N ASP A 504 -18.26 18.34 -3.33
CA ASP A 504 -19.09 17.50 -2.47
C ASP A 504 -19.79 18.37 -1.43
N LEU A 505 -21.11 18.47 -1.57
CA LEU A 505 -22.05 19.19 -0.70
C LEU A 505 -23.07 18.23 -0.07
N SER A 506 -22.77 16.93 -0.07
CA SER A 506 -23.68 15.83 0.33
C SER A 506 -24.21 15.95 1.77
N GLY A 507 -25.31 15.28 2.11
CA GLY A 507 -25.75 15.09 3.50
C GLY A 507 -25.91 16.40 4.29
N ASN A 508 -26.59 17.38 3.73
CA ASN A 508 -26.76 18.72 4.28
C ASN A 508 -28.25 19.14 4.28
N ARG A 509 -28.52 20.44 4.48
CA ARG A 509 -29.87 21.04 4.46
C ARG A 509 -29.96 22.15 3.41
N ILE A 510 -29.19 22.03 2.32
CA ILE A 510 -29.18 22.99 1.21
C ILE A 510 -30.52 22.88 0.47
N SER A 511 -31.10 24.02 0.11
CA SER A 511 -32.44 24.18 -0.47
C SER A 511 -32.41 25.00 -1.76
N GLY A 512 -33.54 25.11 -2.45
CA GLY A 512 -33.64 25.84 -3.71
C GLY A 512 -33.12 25.01 -4.89
N VAL A 513 -32.83 25.68 -6.02
CA VAL A 513 -32.46 25.01 -7.27
C VAL A 513 -30.96 24.78 -7.39
N VAL A 514 -30.56 23.80 -8.22
CA VAL A 514 -29.18 23.73 -8.73
C VAL A 514 -28.98 24.87 -9.73
N PRO A 515 -28.04 25.81 -9.51
CA PRO A 515 -27.89 27.00 -10.35
C PRO A 515 -27.25 26.65 -11.71
N ASP A 516 -27.72 27.29 -12.78
CA ASP A 516 -27.12 27.15 -14.12
C ASP A 516 -25.64 27.54 -14.15
N GLU A 517 -25.28 28.48 -13.27
CA GLU A 517 -23.93 29.01 -13.12
C GLU A 517 -22.87 27.93 -12.80
N ILE A 518 -23.26 26.77 -12.23
CA ILE A 518 -22.36 25.62 -11.96
C ILE A 518 -21.68 25.09 -13.24
N ALA A 519 -22.32 25.25 -14.39
CA ALA A 519 -21.78 24.88 -15.70
C ALA A 519 -20.54 25.70 -16.12
N SER A 520 -20.24 26.79 -15.39
CA SER A 520 -19.05 27.64 -15.63
C SER A 520 -17.75 27.07 -15.04
N CYS A 521 -17.84 25.96 -14.31
CA CYS A 521 -16.75 25.28 -13.61
C CYS A 521 -16.26 24.09 -14.44
N THR A 522 -15.63 24.38 -15.58
CA THR A 522 -15.38 23.41 -16.66
C THR A 522 -14.50 22.22 -16.30
N GLU A 523 -13.69 22.34 -15.24
CA GLU A 523 -12.77 21.30 -14.76
C GLU A 523 -13.43 20.25 -13.85
N LEU A 524 -14.75 20.35 -13.59
CA LEU A 524 -15.48 19.43 -12.72
C LEU A 524 -15.52 18.00 -13.27
N GLU A 525 -14.89 17.07 -12.55
CA GLU A 525 -14.97 15.62 -12.75
C GLU A 525 -15.97 14.95 -11.80
N MET A 526 -16.17 15.50 -10.59
CA MET A 526 -17.12 14.95 -9.62
C MET A 526 -17.99 16.04 -8.97
N ILE A 527 -19.30 15.80 -9.02
CA ILE A 527 -20.34 16.56 -8.31
C ILE A 527 -21.15 15.58 -7.45
N ASP A 528 -21.16 15.81 -6.15
CA ASP A 528 -22.06 15.15 -5.18
C ASP A 528 -22.89 16.21 -4.44
N LEU A 529 -24.20 16.20 -4.69
CA LEU A 529 -25.21 17.04 -4.06
C LEU A 529 -26.24 16.21 -3.26
N SER A 530 -25.93 14.93 -3.02
CA SER A 530 -26.87 13.95 -2.48
C SER A 530 -27.37 14.32 -1.08
N GLY A 531 -28.57 13.85 -0.69
CA GLY A 531 -29.06 13.97 0.69
C GLY A 531 -29.24 15.42 1.16
N ASN A 532 -29.95 16.22 0.35
CA ASN A 532 -30.24 17.63 0.61
C ASN A 532 -31.75 17.93 0.46
N MET A 533 -32.12 19.20 0.40
CA MET A 533 -33.48 19.68 0.11
C MET A 533 -33.57 20.43 -1.22
N LEU A 534 -32.71 20.11 -2.19
CA LEU A 534 -32.71 20.74 -3.51
C LEU A 534 -34.01 20.40 -4.27
N GLU A 535 -34.57 21.38 -4.95
CA GLU A 535 -35.84 21.29 -5.68
C GLU A 535 -35.72 21.91 -7.08
N GLY A 536 -36.81 21.88 -7.85
CA GLY A 536 -36.79 22.32 -9.26
C GLY A 536 -36.25 21.27 -10.23
N PRO A 537 -36.13 21.60 -11.52
CA PRO A 537 -35.50 20.74 -12.51
C PRO A 537 -33.97 20.74 -12.37
N LEU A 538 -33.35 19.62 -12.73
CA LEU A 538 -31.91 19.57 -12.97
C LEU A 538 -31.60 20.41 -14.23
N PRO A 539 -30.68 21.39 -14.19
CA PRO A 539 -30.48 22.32 -15.30
C PRO A 539 -29.77 21.65 -16.50
N ASP A 540 -30.23 21.97 -17.72
CA ASP A 540 -29.63 21.51 -18.98
C ASP A 540 -28.16 21.94 -19.15
N SER A 541 -27.76 23.02 -18.48
CA SER A 541 -26.42 23.60 -18.54
C SER A 541 -25.32 22.68 -18.00
N ILE A 542 -25.65 21.74 -17.10
CA ILE A 542 -24.70 20.70 -16.61
C ILE A 542 -24.08 19.91 -17.77
N SER A 543 -24.77 19.78 -18.91
CA SER A 543 -24.23 19.15 -20.13
C SER A 543 -23.00 19.85 -20.75
N ALA A 544 -22.62 21.05 -20.28
CA ALA A 544 -21.39 21.73 -20.66
C ALA A 544 -20.13 21.19 -19.95
N LEU A 545 -20.30 20.45 -18.85
CA LEU A 545 -19.20 19.90 -18.04
C LEU A 545 -18.65 18.62 -18.68
N SER A 546 -18.01 18.71 -19.85
CA SER A 546 -17.56 17.55 -20.63
C SER A 546 -16.57 16.61 -19.93
N GLY A 547 -15.90 17.08 -18.87
CA GLY A 547 -15.03 16.28 -18.00
C GLY A 547 -15.76 15.46 -16.93
N LEU A 548 -17.06 15.69 -16.71
CA LEU A 548 -17.79 15.12 -15.58
C LEU A 548 -17.88 13.59 -15.65
N GLN A 549 -17.35 12.92 -14.63
CA GLN A 549 -17.31 11.47 -14.46
C GLN A 549 -18.33 10.97 -13.44
N VAL A 550 -18.61 11.75 -12.39
CA VAL A 550 -19.56 11.38 -11.32
C VAL A 550 -20.56 12.50 -11.11
N LEU A 551 -21.84 12.18 -11.23
CA LEU A 551 -22.96 13.04 -10.85
C LEU A 551 -23.88 12.29 -9.88
N ASP A 552 -23.85 12.67 -8.62
CA ASP A 552 -24.84 12.24 -7.62
C ASP A 552 -25.71 13.44 -7.19
N VAL A 553 -27.02 13.30 -7.42
CA VAL A 553 -28.06 14.24 -6.99
C VAL A 553 -29.17 13.53 -6.21
N SER A 554 -28.90 12.31 -5.73
CA SER A 554 -29.86 11.44 -5.07
C SER A 554 -30.40 12.02 -3.75
N ARG A 555 -31.52 11.48 -3.26
CA ARG A 555 -32.11 11.86 -1.95
C ARG A 555 -32.37 13.37 -1.83
N ASN A 556 -33.05 13.94 -2.83
CA ASN A 556 -33.42 15.35 -2.92
C ASN A 556 -34.92 15.47 -3.28
N ARG A 557 -35.37 16.66 -3.70
CA ARG A 557 -36.74 16.95 -4.18
C ARG A 557 -36.76 17.42 -5.64
N LEU A 558 -35.75 17.04 -6.41
CA LEU A 558 -35.61 17.44 -7.82
C LEU A 558 -36.74 16.81 -8.64
N HIS A 559 -37.35 17.59 -9.54
CA HIS A 559 -38.58 17.23 -10.23
C HIS A 559 -38.58 17.62 -11.71
N GLY A 560 -39.57 17.15 -12.47
CA GLY A 560 -39.62 17.36 -13.92
C GLY A 560 -38.83 16.29 -14.68
N PRO A 561 -38.54 16.47 -15.99
CA PRO A 561 -37.86 15.46 -16.79
C PRO A 561 -36.38 15.34 -16.47
N ILE A 562 -35.80 14.14 -16.64
CA ILE A 562 -34.36 13.97 -16.71
C ILE A 562 -33.86 14.71 -17.97
N PRO A 563 -32.88 15.62 -17.89
CA PRO A 563 -32.40 16.38 -19.04
C PRO A 563 -31.82 15.47 -20.14
N ALA A 564 -32.37 15.55 -21.34
CA ALA A 564 -31.83 14.81 -22.49
C ALA A 564 -30.41 15.27 -22.88
N SER A 565 -30.02 16.46 -22.45
CA SER A 565 -28.69 17.05 -22.62
C SER A 565 -27.58 16.28 -21.88
N LEU A 566 -27.89 15.51 -20.83
CA LEU A 566 -26.92 14.65 -20.11
C LEU A 566 -26.18 13.67 -21.04
N GLY A 567 -26.80 13.25 -22.15
CA GLY A 567 -26.15 12.44 -23.18
C GLY A 567 -24.90 13.06 -23.82
N ARG A 568 -24.61 14.35 -23.59
CA ARG A 568 -23.35 14.98 -24.05
C ARG A 568 -22.16 14.68 -23.14
N LEU A 569 -22.40 14.17 -21.94
CA LEU A 569 -21.37 13.87 -20.93
C LEU A 569 -20.72 12.51 -21.25
N ALA A 570 -19.89 12.49 -22.29
CA ALA A 570 -19.24 11.26 -22.77
C ALA A 570 -18.36 10.58 -21.70
N SER A 571 -17.76 11.37 -20.80
CA SER A 571 -16.90 10.93 -19.70
C SER A 571 -17.67 10.42 -18.47
N LEU A 572 -19.01 10.49 -18.46
CA LEU A 572 -19.81 10.19 -17.27
C LEU A 572 -19.81 8.69 -16.97
N ASN A 573 -19.12 8.30 -15.89
CA ASN A 573 -18.99 6.93 -15.41
C ASN A 573 -20.12 6.53 -14.45
N LYS A 574 -20.58 7.46 -13.60
CA LYS A 574 -21.62 7.23 -12.59
C LYS A 574 -22.69 8.31 -12.62
N LEU A 575 -23.94 7.89 -12.77
CA LEU A 575 -25.11 8.76 -12.69
C LEU A 575 -26.08 8.23 -11.63
N ILE A 576 -26.25 8.99 -10.55
CA ILE A 576 -27.07 8.63 -9.40
C ILE A 576 -28.11 9.73 -9.17
N MET A 577 -29.37 9.40 -9.43
CA MET A 577 -30.50 10.33 -9.38
C MET A 577 -31.64 9.81 -8.49
N SER A 578 -31.38 8.77 -7.71
CA SER A 578 -32.42 8.03 -6.98
C SER A 578 -33.02 8.81 -5.80
N GLN A 579 -34.21 8.41 -5.34
CA GLN A 579 -34.93 9.06 -4.24
C GLN A 579 -35.16 10.56 -4.52
N ASN A 580 -35.86 10.85 -5.61
CA ASN A 580 -36.21 12.20 -6.08
C ASN A 580 -37.66 12.21 -6.62
N GLU A 581 -38.06 13.30 -7.28
CA GLU A 581 -39.36 13.44 -7.95
C GLU A 581 -39.26 13.54 -9.49
N PHE A 582 -38.17 13.04 -10.09
CA PHE A 582 -38.00 13.04 -11.54
C PHE A 582 -39.13 12.27 -12.24
N SER A 583 -39.59 12.78 -13.37
CA SER A 583 -40.85 12.38 -14.03
C SER A 583 -40.69 12.33 -15.55
N GLY A 584 -41.73 11.88 -16.26
CA GLY A 584 -41.63 11.65 -17.71
C GLY A 584 -40.82 10.38 -18.04
N ALA A 585 -40.29 10.31 -19.26
CA ALA A 585 -39.60 9.13 -19.78
C ALA A 585 -38.07 9.21 -19.58
N ILE A 586 -37.42 8.04 -19.51
CA ILE A 586 -35.96 7.93 -19.52
C ILE A 586 -35.42 8.44 -20.87
N PRO A 587 -34.50 9.41 -20.92
CA PRO A 587 -34.01 9.96 -22.19
C PRO A 587 -33.20 8.95 -23.01
N ARG A 588 -33.59 8.75 -24.27
CA ARG A 588 -32.84 7.93 -25.26
C ARG A 588 -31.39 8.38 -25.45
N SER A 589 -31.10 9.65 -25.18
CA SER A 589 -29.77 10.24 -25.31
C SER A 589 -28.77 9.73 -24.28
N LEU A 590 -29.20 9.07 -23.19
CA LEU A 590 -28.27 8.44 -22.23
C LEU A 590 -27.37 7.38 -22.90
N GLN A 591 -27.76 6.83 -24.05
CA GLN A 591 -26.89 5.94 -24.85
C GLN A 591 -25.57 6.59 -25.31
N LEU A 592 -25.50 7.93 -25.29
CA LEU A 592 -24.33 8.71 -25.70
C LEU A 592 -23.34 8.95 -24.55
N CYS A 593 -23.69 8.59 -23.31
CA CYS A 593 -22.77 8.57 -22.18
C CYS A 593 -21.86 7.33 -22.29
N LEU A 594 -20.87 7.39 -23.18
CA LEU A 594 -20.05 6.25 -23.58
C LEU A 594 -19.17 5.67 -22.45
N GLY A 595 -18.95 6.41 -21.36
CA GLY A 595 -18.24 5.93 -20.17
C GLY A 595 -19.12 5.26 -19.11
N LEU A 596 -20.47 5.28 -19.24
CA LEU A 596 -21.37 5.01 -18.11
C LEU A 596 -21.33 3.55 -17.64
N GLN A 597 -20.92 3.34 -16.38
CA GLN A 597 -20.78 2.03 -15.72
C GLN A 597 -21.83 1.77 -14.64
N PHE A 598 -22.34 2.84 -14.00
CA PHE A 598 -23.35 2.79 -12.94
C PHE A 598 -24.47 3.79 -13.24
N LEU A 599 -25.71 3.30 -13.26
CA LEU A 599 -26.91 4.12 -13.45
C LEU A 599 -27.98 3.75 -12.42
N ASP A 600 -28.29 4.68 -11.52
CA ASP A 600 -29.37 4.55 -10.55
C ASP A 600 -30.40 5.69 -10.71
N LEU A 601 -31.58 5.31 -11.20
CA LEU A 601 -32.75 6.18 -11.39
C LEU A 601 -33.89 5.80 -10.42
N SER A 602 -33.63 4.95 -9.42
CA SER A 602 -34.65 4.34 -8.59
C SER A 602 -35.41 5.32 -7.69
N SER A 603 -36.59 4.92 -7.22
CA SER A 603 -37.40 5.73 -6.28
C SER A 603 -37.68 7.13 -6.82
N ASN A 604 -38.30 7.19 -7.99
CA ASN A 604 -38.67 8.42 -8.71
C ASN A 604 -40.12 8.31 -9.24
N LYS A 605 -40.56 9.31 -10.01
CA LYS A 605 -41.88 9.38 -10.67
C LYS A 605 -41.78 9.10 -12.19
N LEU A 606 -40.76 8.36 -12.64
CA LEU A 606 -40.53 8.06 -14.06
C LEU A 606 -41.67 7.19 -14.63
N SER A 607 -41.91 7.30 -15.93
CA SER A 607 -43.10 6.78 -16.60
C SER A 607 -42.86 6.51 -18.07
N GLY A 608 -43.72 5.69 -18.69
CA GLY A 608 -43.50 5.22 -20.06
C GLY A 608 -42.56 4.02 -20.11
N GLU A 609 -42.08 3.69 -21.31
CA GLU A 609 -41.29 2.49 -21.56
C GLU A 609 -39.80 2.69 -21.25
N ILE A 610 -39.10 1.58 -20.94
CA ILE A 610 -37.64 1.55 -20.93
C ILE A 610 -37.15 1.75 -22.38
N PRO A 611 -36.33 2.77 -22.68
CA PRO A 611 -35.87 3.01 -24.05
C PRO A 611 -34.94 1.87 -24.52
N PRO A 612 -35.17 1.27 -25.70
CA PRO A 612 -34.28 0.27 -26.28
C PRO A 612 -32.81 0.72 -26.38
N GLU A 613 -32.61 2.02 -26.57
CA GLU A 613 -31.30 2.67 -26.62
C GLU A 613 -30.45 2.48 -25.35
N LEU A 614 -31.08 2.20 -24.19
CA LEU A 614 -30.36 1.93 -22.95
C LEU A 614 -29.50 0.65 -23.03
N GLY A 615 -29.90 -0.32 -23.85
CA GLY A 615 -29.15 -1.54 -24.14
C GLY A 615 -27.86 -1.32 -24.96
N ASN A 616 -27.69 -0.13 -25.54
CA ASN A 616 -26.49 0.21 -26.30
C ASN A 616 -25.32 0.67 -25.40
N ILE A 617 -25.54 0.88 -24.10
CA ILE A 617 -24.51 1.33 -23.14
C ILE A 617 -23.66 0.12 -22.70
N GLN A 618 -22.80 -0.34 -23.60
CA GLN A 618 -21.96 -1.53 -23.42
C GLN A 618 -20.92 -1.42 -22.27
N THR A 619 -20.79 -0.24 -21.67
CA THR A 619 -19.98 0.03 -20.48
C THR A 619 -20.72 -0.20 -19.16
N LEU A 620 -22.05 -0.38 -19.15
CA LEU A 620 -22.81 -0.68 -17.93
C LEU A 620 -22.40 -2.05 -17.38
N GLU A 621 -21.48 -2.00 -16.41
CA GLU A 621 -20.88 -3.18 -15.76
C GLU A 621 -21.31 -3.29 -14.31
N ILE A 622 -21.38 -2.20 -13.56
CA ILE A 622 -21.57 -2.24 -12.10
C ILE A 622 -23.05 -2.47 -11.76
N ALA A 623 -23.92 -1.53 -12.11
CA ALA A 623 -25.34 -1.61 -11.80
C ALA A 623 -26.22 -0.78 -12.74
N LEU A 624 -27.43 -1.31 -12.98
CA LEU A 624 -28.57 -0.60 -13.54
C LEU A 624 -29.75 -0.75 -12.58
N ASN A 625 -30.15 0.35 -11.93
CA ASN A 625 -31.26 0.37 -10.99
C ASN A 625 -32.36 1.33 -11.48
N LEU A 626 -33.51 0.75 -11.83
CA LEU A 626 -34.71 1.43 -12.31
C LEU A 626 -35.89 1.24 -11.34
N SER A 627 -35.65 0.66 -10.16
CA SER A 627 -36.70 0.24 -9.23
C SER A 627 -37.55 1.38 -8.67
N CYS A 628 -38.72 1.07 -8.11
CA CYS A 628 -39.61 2.03 -7.45
C CYS A 628 -39.96 3.23 -8.36
N ASN A 629 -40.53 2.95 -9.54
CA ASN A 629 -40.94 3.94 -10.53
C ASN A 629 -42.31 3.57 -11.14
N GLY A 630 -42.78 4.35 -12.11
CA GLY A 630 -44.02 4.11 -12.86
C GLY A 630 -43.80 3.56 -14.27
N LEU A 631 -42.67 2.90 -14.56
CA LEU A 631 -42.32 2.40 -15.89
C LEU A 631 -43.27 1.29 -16.35
N THR A 632 -43.59 1.27 -17.64
CA THR A 632 -44.60 0.40 -18.28
C THR A 632 -44.02 -0.33 -19.50
N GLY A 633 -44.77 -1.28 -20.05
CA GLY A 633 -44.38 -2.01 -21.27
C GLY A 633 -43.35 -3.12 -21.01
N PRO A 634 -42.89 -3.81 -22.07
CA PRO A 634 -41.97 -4.93 -21.95
C PRO A 634 -40.52 -4.49 -21.73
N ILE A 635 -39.69 -5.40 -21.20
CA ILE A 635 -38.23 -5.23 -21.22
C ILE A 635 -37.77 -5.24 -22.70
N PRO A 636 -37.03 -4.21 -23.18
CA PRO A 636 -36.51 -4.22 -24.54
C PRO A 636 -35.50 -5.35 -24.76
N ALA A 637 -35.55 -6.00 -25.93
CA ALA A 637 -34.61 -7.07 -26.30
C ALA A 637 -33.14 -6.62 -26.22
N GLN A 638 -32.89 -5.33 -26.47
CA GLN A 638 -31.59 -4.67 -26.40
C GLN A 638 -30.98 -4.68 -24.98
N VAL A 639 -31.78 -4.77 -23.91
CA VAL A 639 -31.26 -4.91 -22.53
C VAL A 639 -30.43 -6.19 -22.40
N GLY A 640 -30.77 -7.25 -23.14
CA GLY A 640 -29.98 -8.48 -23.21
C GLY A 640 -28.59 -8.32 -23.83
N ALA A 641 -28.29 -7.17 -24.46
CA ALA A 641 -26.96 -6.86 -24.98
C ALA A 641 -26.02 -6.27 -23.91
N LEU A 642 -26.50 -5.96 -22.69
CA LEU A 642 -25.68 -5.43 -21.58
C LEU A 642 -24.84 -6.54 -20.92
N SER A 643 -24.02 -7.21 -21.73
CA SER A 643 -23.34 -8.46 -21.40
C SER A 643 -22.38 -8.39 -20.20
N LYS A 644 -21.94 -7.19 -19.79
CA LYS A 644 -21.08 -6.96 -18.63
C LYS A 644 -21.82 -6.75 -17.31
N LEU A 645 -23.13 -6.48 -17.35
CA LEU A 645 -23.88 -5.98 -16.21
C LEU A 645 -23.90 -6.97 -15.02
N SER A 646 -23.49 -6.50 -13.84
CA SER A 646 -23.39 -7.29 -12.60
C SER A 646 -24.65 -7.20 -11.73
N THR A 647 -25.30 -6.03 -11.64
CA THR A 647 -26.52 -5.82 -10.86
C THR A 647 -27.63 -5.19 -11.70
N LEU A 648 -28.84 -5.76 -11.64
CA LEU A 648 -30.03 -5.23 -12.29
C LEU A 648 -31.23 -5.23 -11.33
N ASP A 649 -31.76 -4.05 -11.02
CA ASP A 649 -33.02 -3.94 -10.27
C ASP A 649 -34.06 -3.16 -11.08
N MET A 650 -35.19 -3.81 -11.37
CA MET A 650 -36.35 -3.25 -12.06
C MET A 650 -37.62 -3.35 -11.19
N SER A 651 -37.49 -3.68 -9.91
CA SER A 651 -38.61 -3.97 -9.02
C SER A 651 -39.53 -2.77 -8.76
N TYR A 652 -40.76 -3.02 -8.29
CA TYR A 652 -41.75 -1.97 -7.98
C TYR A 652 -41.98 -1.01 -9.16
N ASN A 653 -42.39 -1.57 -10.29
CA ASN A 653 -42.76 -0.86 -11.52
C ASN A 653 -44.08 -1.45 -12.08
N LYS A 654 -44.44 -1.09 -13.31
CA LYS A 654 -45.61 -1.62 -14.05
C LYS A 654 -45.18 -2.32 -15.34
N LEU A 655 -43.97 -2.88 -15.35
CA LEU A 655 -43.41 -3.58 -16.52
C LEU A 655 -44.17 -4.89 -16.77
N GLU A 656 -44.29 -5.27 -18.04
CA GLU A 656 -45.08 -6.41 -18.49
C GLU A 656 -44.31 -7.28 -19.51
N GLY A 657 -45.01 -8.19 -20.20
CA GLY A 657 -44.38 -9.12 -21.13
C GLY A 657 -43.66 -10.27 -20.42
N ASN A 658 -42.58 -10.79 -21.03
CA ASN A 658 -41.83 -11.94 -20.55
C ASN A 658 -40.34 -11.61 -20.33
N LEU A 659 -39.62 -12.51 -19.66
CA LEU A 659 -38.23 -12.31 -19.22
C LEU A 659 -37.16 -12.82 -20.20
N SER A 660 -37.54 -13.26 -21.40
CA SER A 660 -36.57 -13.77 -22.39
C SER A 660 -35.46 -12.78 -22.81
N PRO A 661 -35.65 -11.43 -22.81
CA PRO A 661 -34.55 -10.49 -23.02
C PRO A 661 -33.38 -10.65 -22.05
N LEU A 662 -33.63 -11.13 -20.83
CA LEU A 662 -32.61 -11.29 -19.79
C LEU A 662 -31.86 -12.64 -19.87
N SER A 663 -32.21 -13.54 -20.81
CA SER A 663 -31.65 -14.89 -20.85
C SER A 663 -30.15 -14.94 -21.14
N HIS A 664 -29.61 -13.92 -21.81
CA HIS A 664 -28.23 -13.82 -22.29
C HIS A 664 -27.31 -12.97 -21.39
N LEU A 665 -27.79 -12.50 -20.24
CA LEU A 665 -27.02 -11.71 -19.28
C LEU A 665 -26.15 -12.61 -18.38
N ASP A 666 -25.18 -13.31 -18.98
CA ASP A 666 -24.36 -14.34 -18.33
C ASP A 666 -23.48 -13.84 -17.15
N ASN A 667 -23.19 -12.54 -17.07
CA ASN A 667 -22.38 -11.95 -16.00
C ASN A 667 -23.19 -11.42 -14.81
N LEU A 668 -24.53 -11.43 -14.90
CA LEU A 668 -25.42 -10.84 -13.91
C LEU A 668 -25.40 -11.64 -12.60
N VAL A 669 -25.00 -10.98 -11.51
CA VAL A 669 -24.82 -11.55 -10.16
C VAL A 669 -26.08 -11.34 -9.31
N SER A 670 -26.76 -10.20 -9.49
CA SER A 670 -27.97 -9.85 -8.76
C SER A 670 -29.05 -9.35 -9.72
N LEU A 671 -30.27 -9.89 -9.56
CA LEU A 671 -31.45 -9.51 -10.33
C LEU A 671 -32.68 -9.45 -9.42
N ASN A 672 -33.35 -8.30 -9.40
CA ASN A 672 -34.64 -8.13 -8.71
C ASN A 672 -35.68 -7.58 -9.69
N ILE A 673 -36.78 -8.31 -9.87
CA ILE A 673 -37.88 -7.98 -10.79
C ILE A 673 -39.24 -8.00 -10.08
N SER A 674 -39.23 -8.06 -8.76
CA SER A 674 -40.43 -8.17 -7.94
C SER A 674 -41.37 -6.98 -8.12
N ASN A 675 -42.65 -7.17 -7.82
CA ASN A 675 -43.68 -6.15 -7.83
C ASN A 675 -43.80 -5.44 -9.20
N ASN A 676 -43.98 -6.25 -10.24
CA ASN A 676 -44.26 -5.84 -11.62
C ASN A 676 -45.48 -6.63 -12.17
N ASN A 677 -45.79 -6.47 -13.44
CA ASN A 677 -46.84 -7.20 -14.17
C ASN A 677 -46.25 -8.24 -15.16
N PHE A 678 -45.09 -8.81 -14.85
CA PHE A 678 -44.44 -9.80 -15.72
C PHE A 678 -45.23 -11.11 -15.81
N THR A 679 -45.11 -11.78 -16.96
CA THR A 679 -45.87 -12.97 -17.32
C THR A 679 -45.02 -14.05 -17.98
N GLY A 680 -45.47 -15.30 -17.90
CA GLY A 680 -44.86 -16.42 -18.61
C GLY A 680 -43.73 -17.12 -17.85
N TYR A 681 -42.84 -17.78 -18.59
CA TYR A 681 -41.83 -18.71 -18.07
C TYR A 681 -40.50 -18.01 -17.72
N LEU A 682 -39.73 -18.65 -16.83
CA LEU A 682 -38.37 -18.21 -16.49
C LEU A 682 -37.37 -18.71 -17.54
N PRO A 683 -36.36 -17.91 -17.94
CA PRO A 683 -35.24 -18.40 -18.74
C PRO A 683 -34.48 -19.51 -18.00
N ASP A 684 -34.11 -20.60 -18.69
CA ASP A 684 -33.35 -21.69 -18.07
C ASP A 684 -31.84 -21.37 -18.02
N ASN A 685 -31.45 -20.53 -17.06
CA ASN A 685 -30.04 -20.28 -16.77
C ASN A 685 -29.75 -20.30 -15.26
N LYS A 686 -28.45 -20.32 -14.92
CA LYS A 686 -27.96 -20.45 -13.55
C LYS A 686 -28.52 -19.36 -12.62
N LEU A 687 -28.62 -18.11 -13.09
CA LEU A 687 -29.14 -16.99 -12.30
C LEU A 687 -30.61 -17.19 -11.95
N PHE A 688 -31.48 -17.44 -12.95
CA PHE A 688 -32.91 -17.64 -12.72
C PHE A 688 -33.23 -18.87 -11.84
N ARG A 689 -32.37 -19.89 -11.83
CA ARG A 689 -32.44 -21.02 -10.88
C ARG A 689 -31.95 -20.70 -9.46
N GLN A 690 -31.27 -19.58 -9.25
CA GLN A 690 -30.71 -19.14 -7.97
C GLN A 690 -31.46 -17.95 -7.32
N LEU A 691 -32.40 -17.32 -8.03
CA LEU A 691 -33.24 -16.24 -7.48
C LEU A 691 -34.09 -16.72 -6.30
N SER A 692 -34.29 -15.85 -5.32
CA SER A 692 -35.18 -16.11 -4.20
C SER A 692 -36.65 -15.88 -4.57
N GLU A 693 -37.57 -16.38 -3.75
CA GLU A 693 -39.00 -16.08 -3.89
C GLU A 693 -39.29 -14.58 -3.78
N ALA A 694 -38.46 -13.82 -3.05
CA ALA A 694 -38.61 -12.38 -2.89
C ALA A 694 -38.28 -11.61 -4.19
N ASP A 695 -37.26 -12.02 -4.94
CA ASP A 695 -36.80 -11.36 -6.17
C ASP A 695 -37.82 -11.46 -7.32
N LEU A 696 -38.74 -12.43 -7.23
CA LEU A 696 -39.80 -12.71 -8.21
C LEU A 696 -41.21 -12.29 -7.74
N ALA A 697 -41.37 -11.99 -6.46
CA ALA A 697 -42.68 -11.77 -5.80
C ALA A 697 -43.54 -10.70 -6.50
N GLY A 698 -44.87 -10.76 -6.33
CA GLY A 698 -45.81 -9.75 -6.83
C GLY A 698 -46.17 -9.83 -8.32
N ASN A 699 -45.44 -10.59 -9.13
CA ASN A 699 -45.75 -10.81 -10.55
C ASN A 699 -46.81 -11.90 -10.75
N GLN A 700 -48.10 -11.54 -10.84
CA GLN A 700 -49.20 -12.53 -10.84
C GLN A 700 -49.27 -13.46 -12.06
N GLY A 701 -48.70 -13.08 -13.20
CA GLY A 701 -48.71 -13.89 -14.43
C GLY A 701 -47.45 -14.73 -14.65
N LEU A 702 -46.45 -14.63 -13.77
CA LEU A 702 -45.19 -15.34 -13.89
C LEU A 702 -45.34 -16.80 -13.42
N CYS A 703 -44.57 -17.73 -13.99
CA CYS A 703 -44.57 -19.13 -13.59
C CYS A 703 -43.91 -19.29 -12.21
N SER A 704 -44.68 -19.08 -11.14
CA SER A 704 -44.18 -19.02 -9.77
C SER A 704 -44.70 -20.19 -8.91
N PHE A 705 -44.25 -21.44 -9.18
CA PHE A 705 -43.95 -22.43 -8.12
C PHE A 705 -43.33 -23.76 -8.63
N GLY A 706 -42.15 -24.13 -8.11
CA GLY A 706 -41.90 -25.48 -7.57
C GLY A 706 -41.69 -26.68 -8.50
N LYS A 707 -41.49 -26.52 -9.81
CA LYS A 707 -41.10 -27.62 -10.73
C LYS A 707 -40.22 -27.12 -11.88
N ASP A 708 -39.40 -28.00 -12.45
CA ASP A 708 -38.63 -27.75 -13.68
C ASP A 708 -39.51 -27.33 -14.89
N SER A 709 -40.84 -27.53 -14.81
CA SER A 709 -41.82 -27.09 -15.81
C SER A 709 -42.00 -25.57 -15.91
N CYS A 710 -41.34 -24.75 -15.07
CA CYS A 710 -41.35 -23.29 -15.22
C CYS A 710 -40.19 -22.74 -16.07
N PHE A 711 -39.26 -23.60 -16.53
CA PHE A 711 -38.12 -23.22 -17.34
C PHE A 711 -38.32 -23.60 -18.82
N LEU A 712 -37.97 -22.69 -19.72
CA LEU A 712 -38.05 -22.91 -21.17
C LEU A 712 -36.92 -23.81 -21.66
N SER A 713 -37.22 -25.09 -21.93
CA SER A 713 -36.36 -25.95 -22.75
C SER A 713 -36.67 -25.75 -24.24
N SER A 714 -35.62 -25.62 -25.06
CA SER A 714 -35.74 -25.36 -26.49
C SER A 714 -36.21 -26.60 -27.26
N VAL A 715 -37.48 -26.64 -27.65
CA VAL A 715 -38.02 -27.62 -28.63
C VAL A 715 -39.00 -26.90 -29.57
N GLU A 716 -38.64 -26.82 -30.85
CA GLU A 716 -39.56 -26.42 -31.92
C GLU A 716 -40.46 -27.61 -32.34
N GLU A 717 -41.64 -27.26 -32.85
CA GLU A 717 -42.56 -28.07 -33.68
C GLU A 717 -42.84 -29.55 -33.33
N SER A 718 -44.09 -29.85 -32.92
CA SER A 718 -45.09 -30.48 -33.83
C SER A 718 -46.20 -31.27 -33.10
N GLY A 719 -47.44 -31.12 -33.58
CA GLY A 719 -48.35 -32.25 -33.82
C GLY A 719 -49.15 -32.91 -32.66
N ASN A 720 -50.42 -32.51 -32.55
CA ASN A 720 -51.61 -33.35 -32.27
C ASN A 720 -51.62 -34.41 -31.14
N GLY A 721 -52.56 -34.27 -30.21
CA GLY A 721 -53.07 -35.36 -29.37
C GLY A 721 -54.37 -34.99 -28.64
N LYS A 722 -55.49 -35.63 -28.99
CA LYS A 722 -56.83 -35.33 -28.44
C LYS A 722 -57.15 -36.08 -27.14
N ASP A 723 -57.94 -35.42 -26.31
CA ASP A 723 -59.07 -35.92 -25.50
C ASP A 723 -58.94 -37.22 -24.62
N GLU A 724 -59.34 -37.06 -23.35
CA GLU A 724 -60.54 -37.68 -22.73
C GLU A 724 -60.43 -38.39 -21.35
N TYR A 725 -61.52 -38.25 -20.56
CA TYR A 725 -62.02 -39.04 -19.42
C TYR A 725 -61.42 -39.01 -17.98
N LYS A 726 -62.00 -38.07 -17.19
CA LYS A 726 -62.70 -38.25 -15.88
C LYS A 726 -62.15 -39.20 -14.79
N SER A 727 -61.78 -38.56 -13.67
CA SER A 727 -62.40 -38.71 -12.33
C SER A 727 -62.95 -40.10 -11.89
N ARG A 728 -62.30 -40.70 -10.88
CA ARG A 728 -62.97 -41.47 -9.80
C ARG A 728 -62.11 -41.48 -8.52
N ASN A 729 -62.80 -41.43 -7.36
CA ASN A 729 -62.37 -41.88 -6.00
C ASN A 729 -62.36 -40.87 -4.83
N ALA A 730 -63.32 -39.93 -4.77
CA ALA A 730 -63.58 -39.08 -3.59
C ALA A 730 -64.12 -39.82 -2.32
N LYS A 731 -63.87 -41.13 -2.17
CA LYS A 731 -64.31 -41.93 -1.00
C LYS A 731 -63.17 -42.55 -0.18
N ARG A 732 -61.93 -42.59 -0.68
CA ARG A 732 -60.77 -43.11 0.10
C ARG A 732 -60.17 -42.08 1.07
N LEU A 733 -60.32 -40.78 0.80
CA LEU A 733 -59.70 -39.70 1.58
C LEU A 733 -60.24 -39.58 3.03
N ARG A 734 -61.53 -39.88 3.25
CA ARG A 734 -62.16 -39.74 4.58
C ARG A 734 -61.76 -40.82 5.60
N LEU A 735 -61.34 -42.01 5.16
CA LEU A 735 -60.85 -43.05 6.08
C LEU A 735 -59.39 -42.79 6.52
N ALA A 736 -58.57 -42.24 5.62
CA ALA A 736 -57.16 -41.95 5.89
C ALA A 736 -56.97 -40.85 6.97
N LEU A 737 -57.79 -39.80 6.94
CA LEU A 737 -57.71 -38.70 7.90
C LEU A 737 -57.97 -39.13 9.36
N ALA A 738 -58.92 -40.04 9.58
CA ALA A 738 -59.27 -40.50 10.92
C ALA A 738 -58.17 -41.34 11.58
N LEU A 739 -57.44 -42.13 10.78
CA LEU A 739 -56.31 -42.96 11.25
C LEU A 739 -55.03 -42.14 11.50
N LEU A 740 -54.83 -41.03 10.79
CA LEU A 740 -53.68 -40.14 11.02
C LEU A 740 -53.78 -39.37 12.34
N ILE A 741 -54.99 -38.95 12.74
CA ILE A 741 -55.21 -38.17 13.97
C ILE A 741 -54.99 -39.03 15.22
N THR A 742 -55.41 -40.30 15.22
CA THR A 742 -55.17 -41.21 16.35
C THR A 742 -53.69 -41.60 16.47
N LEU A 743 -53.00 -41.78 15.34
CA LEU A 743 -51.57 -42.09 15.31
C LEU A 743 -50.71 -40.93 15.84
N THR A 744 -51.03 -39.69 15.48
CA THR A 744 -50.29 -38.49 15.94
C THR A 744 -50.44 -38.24 17.45
N ILE A 745 -51.62 -38.48 18.03
CA ILE A 745 -51.84 -38.35 19.48
C ILE A 745 -51.04 -39.43 20.25
N ALA A 746 -51.03 -40.68 19.76
CA ALA A 746 -50.24 -41.75 20.36
C ALA A 746 -48.72 -41.46 20.29
N MET A 747 -48.23 -40.95 19.16
CA MET A 747 -46.84 -40.52 18.98
C MET A 747 -46.45 -39.39 19.94
N MET A 748 -47.34 -38.41 20.19
CA MET A 748 -47.05 -37.32 21.14
C MET A 748 -46.91 -37.83 22.58
N ILE A 749 -47.81 -38.72 23.03
CA ILE A 749 -47.75 -39.31 24.38
C ILE A 749 -46.47 -40.15 24.56
N MET A 750 -46.10 -40.94 23.55
CA MET A 750 -44.83 -41.68 23.51
C MET A 750 -43.61 -40.75 23.56
N GLY A 751 -43.64 -39.63 22.82
CA GLY A 751 -42.58 -38.61 22.81
C GLY A 751 -42.37 -37.96 24.18
N VAL A 752 -43.46 -37.56 24.86
CA VAL A 752 -43.37 -36.99 26.23
C VAL A 752 -42.84 -38.02 27.22
N ALA A 753 -43.28 -39.28 27.15
CA ALA A 753 -42.75 -40.36 27.99
C ALA A 753 -41.26 -40.66 27.72
N ALA A 754 -40.82 -40.56 26.47
CA ALA A 754 -39.42 -40.72 26.09
C ALA A 754 -38.55 -39.57 26.63
N VAL A 755 -39.00 -38.31 26.51
CA VAL A 755 -38.29 -37.13 27.05
C VAL A 755 -38.17 -37.19 28.58
N LEU A 756 -39.22 -37.65 29.28
CA LEU A 756 -39.20 -37.82 30.74
C LEU A 756 -38.31 -39.00 31.19
N ARG A 757 -38.07 -40.00 30.34
CA ARG A 757 -37.05 -41.06 30.58
C ARG A 757 -35.63 -40.58 30.25
N ALA A 758 -35.45 -39.84 29.16
CA ALA A 758 -34.15 -39.29 28.75
C ALA A 758 -33.58 -38.34 29.81
N ARG A 759 -34.41 -37.42 30.34
CA ARG A 759 -34.02 -36.49 31.41
C ARG A 759 -33.65 -37.15 32.76
N ARG A 760 -33.86 -38.46 32.91
CA ARG A 760 -33.42 -39.22 34.11
C ARG A 760 -32.19 -40.09 33.87
N ARG A 761 -31.56 -40.06 32.68
CA ARG A 761 -30.55 -41.05 32.29
C ARG A 761 -29.23 -40.52 31.72
N MET A 762 -28.96 -39.21 31.81
CA MET A 762 -27.65 -38.65 31.47
C MET A 762 -27.07 -37.83 32.63
N LYS A 763 -26.43 -38.56 33.54
CA LYS A 763 -25.32 -38.11 34.39
C LYS A 763 -24.36 -39.31 34.43
N GLY A 764 -23.26 -39.23 33.68
CA GLY A 764 -22.33 -40.34 33.46
C GLY A 764 -21.65 -40.28 32.08
N ASP A 765 -20.48 -39.66 32.07
CA ASP A 765 -19.18 -40.11 31.54
C ASP A 765 -18.97 -40.49 30.05
N ASP A 766 -17.96 -39.81 29.50
CA ASP A 766 -16.84 -40.23 28.64
C ASP A 766 -16.93 -40.54 27.13
N GLU A 767 -15.78 -40.16 26.53
CA GLU A 767 -15.27 -40.06 25.17
C GLU A 767 -15.51 -41.23 24.19
N SER A 768 -15.60 -40.88 22.89
CA SER A 768 -14.84 -41.56 21.82
C SER A 768 -14.95 -40.85 20.46
N GLU A 769 -13.89 -40.91 19.66
CA GLU A 769 -13.84 -40.36 18.30
C GLU A 769 -14.53 -41.27 17.26
N LEU A 770 -15.39 -40.71 16.41
CA LEU A 770 -15.38 -40.97 14.96
C LEU A 770 -16.13 -39.85 14.21
N GLY A 771 -15.68 -39.50 13.01
CA GLY A 771 -16.14 -38.28 12.32
C GLY A 771 -17.46 -38.42 11.56
N GLU A 772 -18.40 -37.50 11.80
CA GLU A 772 -19.51 -37.23 10.87
C GLU A 772 -19.09 -36.28 9.73
N SER A 773 -19.48 -36.62 8.51
CA SER A 773 -19.26 -35.78 7.33
C SER A 773 -20.35 -34.71 7.21
N TRP A 774 -19.97 -33.45 7.44
CA TRP A 774 -20.87 -32.32 7.26
C TRP A 774 -21.08 -32.04 5.76
N PRO A 775 -22.33 -31.85 5.29
CA PRO A 775 -22.59 -31.51 3.88
C PRO A 775 -21.93 -30.18 3.52
N TRP A 776 -21.28 -30.16 2.35
CA TRP A 776 -20.61 -28.97 1.84
C TRP A 776 -21.63 -27.99 1.23
N GLN A 777 -21.54 -26.73 1.64
CA GLN A 777 -22.22 -25.62 0.98
C GLN A 777 -21.26 -25.03 -0.06
N PHE A 778 -21.77 -24.66 -1.24
CA PHE A 778 -20.99 -24.13 -2.36
C PHE A 778 -21.71 -22.93 -2.98
N THR A 779 -20.99 -21.82 -3.14
CA THR A 779 -21.47 -20.59 -3.77
C THR A 779 -20.53 -20.23 -4.93
N PRO A 780 -20.91 -20.54 -6.19
CA PRO A 780 -20.13 -20.18 -7.37
C PRO A 780 -20.44 -18.74 -7.83
N PHE A 781 -19.45 -17.85 -7.77
CA PHE A 781 -19.55 -16.46 -8.26
C PHE A 781 -19.29 -16.33 -9.78
N GLN A 782 -18.75 -17.38 -10.40
CA GLN A 782 -18.56 -17.49 -11.85
C GLN A 782 -19.24 -18.76 -12.41
N LYS A 783 -19.17 -18.96 -13.72
CA LYS A 783 -19.61 -20.19 -14.41
C LYS A 783 -18.59 -21.31 -14.17
N LEU A 784 -18.75 -22.06 -13.08
CA LEU A 784 -17.93 -23.22 -12.74
C LEU A 784 -18.71 -24.52 -12.97
N ASN A 785 -18.08 -25.49 -13.64
CA ASN A 785 -18.56 -26.87 -13.74
C ASN A 785 -17.58 -27.81 -13.02
N ILE A 786 -17.51 -27.71 -11.69
CA ILE A 786 -16.46 -28.34 -10.87
C ILE A 786 -17.09 -29.15 -9.73
N SER A 787 -16.66 -30.40 -9.55
CA SER A 787 -17.02 -31.18 -8.37
C SER A 787 -16.21 -30.78 -7.14
N VAL A 788 -16.88 -30.55 -6.01
CA VAL A 788 -16.21 -30.35 -4.71
C VAL A 788 -15.38 -31.58 -4.33
N ASP A 789 -15.82 -32.80 -4.66
CA ASP A 789 -15.07 -34.04 -4.40
C ASP A 789 -13.77 -34.13 -5.21
N ARG A 790 -13.69 -33.44 -6.36
CA ARG A 790 -12.45 -33.33 -7.14
C ARG A 790 -11.48 -32.36 -6.47
N ILE A 791 -11.96 -31.18 -6.05
CA ILE A 791 -11.18 -30.19 -5.31
C ILE A 791 -10.57 -30.80 -4.04
N LEU A 792 -11.36 -31.53 -3.25
CA LEU A 792 -10.91 -32.12 -1.99
C LEU A 792 -9.76 -33.13 -2.17
N LYS A 793 -9.71 -33.84 -3.29
CA LYS A 793 -8.60 -34.75 -3.65
C LYS A 793 -7.31 -34.01 -4.03
N CYS A 794 -7.40 -32.73 -4.41
CA CYS A 794 -6.24 -31.90 -4.72
C CYS A 794 -5.61 -31.20 -3.50
N LEU A 795 -6.22 -31.27 -2.31
CA LEU A 795 -5.74 -30.61 -1.08
C LEU A 795 -4.63 -31.42 -0.38
N VAL A 796 -3.58 -31.76 -1.12
CA VAL A 796 -2.41 -32.55 -0.66
C VAL A 796 -1.14 -31.70 -0.68
N ASP A 797 -0.14 -32.02 0.16
CA ASP A 797 1.07 -31.19 0.30
C ASP A 797 1.87 -31.02 -1.01
N THR A 798 1.82 -31.99 -1.92
CA THR A 798 2.48 -31.91 -3.25
C THR A 798 1.89 -30.83 -4.16
N ASN A 799 0.68 -30.36 -3.86
CA ASN A 799 -0.04 -29.37 -4.65
C ASN A 799 0.01 -27.96 -4.03
N VAL A 800 0.72 -27.77 -2.92
CA VAL A 800 0.83 -26.46 -2.27
C VAL A 800 1.61 -25.50 -3.15
N ILE A 801 1.02 -24.34 -3.42
CA ILE A 801 1.64 -23.22 -4.16
C ILE A 801 1.84 -21.97 -3.28
N GLY A 802 1.33 -21.97 -2.05
CA GLY A 802 1.59 -20.91 -1.07
C GLY A 802 1.11 -21.27 0.34
N LYS A 803 1.79 -20.74 1.37
CA LYS A 803 1.39 -20.84 2.79
C LYS A 803 1.51 -19.45 3.43
N GLY A 804 0.48 -19.00 4.14
CA GLY A 804 0.43 -17.67 4.74
C GLY A 804 -0.47 -17.58 5.97
N CYS A 805 -0.57 -16.38 6.56
CA CYS A 805 -1.27 -16.14 7.82
C CYS A 805 -2.77 -16.49 7.76
N SER A 806 -3.41 -16.39 6.60
CA SER A 806 -4.83 -16.73 6.41
C SER A 806 -5.09 -18.22 6.11
N GLY A 807 -4.11 -18.95 5.57
CA GLY A 807 -4.31 -20.34 5.14
C GLY A 807 -3.21 -20.91 4.22
N VAL A 808 -3.56 -22.02 3.56
CA VAL A 808 -2.71 -22.71 2.57
C VAL A 808 -3.38 -22.69 1.20
N VAL A 809 -2.64 -22.32 0.16
CA VAL A 809 -3.11 -22.29 -1.23
C VAL A 809 -2.60 -23.52 -1.97
N TYR A 810 -3.52 -24.24 -2.62
CA TYR A 810 -3.27 -25.44 -3.40
C TYR A 810 -3.59 -25.19 -4.88
N ARG A 811 -2.80 -25.77 -5.79
CA ARG A 811 -3.14 -25.94 -7.20
C ARG A 811 -4.10 -27.13 -7.32
N ALA A 812 -5.27 -26.93 -7.92
CA ALA A 812 -6.24 -28.00 -8.15
C ALA A 812 -6.60 -28.12 -9.64
N ASP A 813 -6.58 -29.35 -10.15
CA ASP A 813 -7.02 -29.68 -11.51
C ASP A 813 -8.50 -30.08 -11.47
N THR A 814 -9.34 -29.34 -12.19
CA THR A 814 -10.79 -29.51 -12.28
C THR A 814 -11.20 -30.60 -13.27
N ASP A 815 -12.47 -30.99 -13.27
CA ASP A 815 -12.98 -32.11 -14.08
C ASP A 815 -12.96 -31.85 -15.61
N ASN A 816 -12.83 -30.59 -16.03
CA ASN A 816 -12.66 -30.16 -17.43
C ASN A 816 -11.20 -29.93 -17.85
N GLY A 817 -10.23 -30.13 -16.94
CA GLY A 817 -8.80 -29.92 -17.22
C GLY A 817 -8.28 -28.50 -16.98
N GLU A 818 -9.12 -27.58 -16.49
CA GLU A 818 -8.66 -26.26 -16.05
C GLU A 818 -7.91 -26.36 -14.71
N ILE A 819 -7.04 -25.37 -14.46
CA ILE A 819 -6.22 -25.28 -13.24
C ILE A 819 -6.73 -24.10 -12.43
N ILE A 820 -7.10 -24.33 -11.17
CA ILE A 820 -7.54 -23.28 -10.25
C ILE A 820 -6.63 -23.22 -9.01
N ALA A 821 -6.59 -22.06 -8.37
CA ALA A 821 -6.01 -21.90 -7.04
C ALA A 821 -7.10 -22.06 -5.96
N VAL A 822 -6.85 -22.91 -4.97
CA VAL A 822 -7.78 -23.19 -3.87
C VAL A 822 -7.13 -22.85 -2.53
N LYS A 823 -7.59 -21.78 -1.89
CA LYS A 823 -7.13 -21.30 -0.58
C LYS A 823 -7.96 -21.94 0.52
N LYS A 824 -7.35 -22.83 1.29
CA LYS A 824 -7.92 -23.44 2.50
C LYS A 824 -7.56 -22.60 3.71
N LEU A 825 -8.55 -22.03 4.37
CA LEU A 825 -8.34 -21.19 5.56
C LEU A 825 -8.08 -22.04 6.81
N TRP A 826 -7.38 -21.47 7.78
CA TRP A 826 -7.16 -22.10 9.08
C TRP A 826 -8.47 -22.28 9.87
N PRO A 827 -8.60 -23.31 10.73
CA PRO A 827 -9.79 -23.48 11.57
C PRO A 827 -9.95 -22.33 12.59
N SER A 828 -11.15 -21.78 12.72
CA SER A 828 -11.44 -20.75 13.73
C SER A 828 -11.48 -21.37 15.12
N MET A 829 -10.65 -20.86 16.05
CA MET A 829 -10.72 -21.25 17.46
C MET A 829 -11.93 -20.60 18.15
N THR A 830 -13.08 -21.26 18.11
CA THR A 830 -14.17 -20.99 19.06
C THR A 830 -13.89 -21.71 20.36
N VAL A 831 -13.75 -20.97 21.46
CA VAL A 831 -13.67 -21.55 22.81
C VAL A 831 -15.00 -22.22 23.12
N ASP A 832 -14.96 -23.51 23.46
CA ASP A 832 -16.15 -24.30 23.77
C ASP A 832 -16.60 -23.97 25.20
N GLY A 833 -17.64 -23.15 25.33
CA GLY A 833 -18.10 -22.62 26.61
C GLY A 833 -19.31 -21.70 26.43
N GLY A 834 -20.51 -22.24 26.69
CA GLY A 834 -21.76 -21.55 26.40
C GLY A 834 -22.04 -20.32 27.29
N TYR A 835 -21.67 -19.15 26.79
CA TYR A 835 -22.36 -17.88 26.99
C TYR A 835 -22.28 -17.10 25.66
N GLU A 836 -23.41 -16.59 25.18
CA GLU A 836 -23.43 -15.68 24.02
C GLU A 836 -22.89 -14.32 24.44
N ASP A 837 -21.58 -14.11 24.26
CA ASP A 837 -20.93 -12.82 24.48
C ASP A 837 -20.55 -12.19 23.11
N GLU A 838 -21.25 -11.12 22.75
CA GLU A 838 -21.31 -10.54 21.41
C GLU A 838 -20.05 -9.72 21.02
N LYS A 839 -18.90 -10.04 21.62
CA LYS A 839 -17.68 -9.21 21.61
C LYS A 839 -16.38 -9.98 21.29
N SER A 840 -16.45 -11.02 20.48
CA SER A 840 -15.27 -11.62 19.83
C SER A 840 -15.03 -10.99 18.45
N THR A 841 -14.32 -9.86 18.39
CA THR A 841 -14.07 -9.12 17.13
C THR A 841 -12.82 -9.60 16.38
N VAL A 842 -12.60 -10.91 16.26
CA VAL A 842 -11.66 -11.46 15.28
C VAL A 842 -12.35 -11.44 13.91
N ARG A 843 -11.89 -10.57 13.01
CA ARG A 843 -12.52 -10.39 11.68
C ARG A 843 -12.51 -11.70 10.90
N ASP A 844 -13.68 -12.14 10.45
CA ASP A 844 -13.81 -13.33 9.62
C ASP A 844 -13.36 -13.04 8.18
N SER A 845 -12.09 -13.32 7.88
CA SER A 845 -11.48 -13.09 6.56
C SER A 845 -12.18 -13.84 5.43
N PHE A 846 -12.84 -14.98 5.71
CA PHE A 846 -13.67 -15.69 4.74
C PHE A 846 -14.84 -14.81 4.28
N SER A 847 -15.53 -14.19 5.23
CA SER A 847 -16.69 -13.34 4.93
C SER A 847 -16.30 -12.06 4.19
N ALA A 848 -15.16 -11.46 4.55
CA ALA A 848 -14.64 -10.26 3.90
C ALA A 848 -14.25 -10.53 2.44
N GLU A 849 -13.50 -11.62 2.21
CA GLU A 849 -13.01 -11.99 0.88
C GLU A 849 -14.16 -12.42 -0.05
N VAL A 850 -15.13 -13.21 0.45
CA VAL A 850 -16.35 -13.59 -0.29
C VAL A 850 -17.21 -12.38 -0.65
N LYS A 851 -17.48 -11.48 0.30
CA LYS A 851 -18.35 -10.31 0.06
C LYS A 851 -17.71 -9.30 -0.89
N THR A 852 -16.39 -9.11 -0.78
CA THR A 852 -15.64 -8.14 -1.59
C THR A 852 -15.43 -8.67 -3.00
N LEU A 853 -14.77 -9.82 -3.17
CA LEU A 853 -14.49 -10.36 -4.50
C LEU A 853 -15.72 -10.92 -5.22
N GLY A 854 -16.80 -11.24 -4.49
CA GLY A 854 -18.09 -11.61 -5.08
C GLY A 854 -18.80 -10.46 -5.81
N SER A 855 -18.36 -9.20 -5.61
CA SER A 855 -18.95 -7.99 -6.21
C SER A 855 -17.99 -7.20 -7.12
N VAL A 856 -16.76 -7.70 -7.31
CA VAL A 856 -15.66 -7.00 -8.01
C VAL A 856 -15.30 -7.73 -9.30
N ARG A 857 -15.19 -7.00 -10.41
CA ARG A 857 -14.71 -7.50 -11.71
C ARG A 857 -13.81 -6.46 -12.34
N HIS A 858 -12.54 -6.78 -12.58
CA HIS A 858 -11.60 -5.91 -13.29
C HIS A 858 -10.48 -6.74 -13.91
N LYS A 859 -9.94 -6.31 -15.05
CA LYS A 859 -8.86 -6.99 -15.79
C LYS A 859 -7.56 -7.19 -14.98
N ASN A 860 -7.35 -6.40 -13.93
CA ASN A 860 -6.17 -6.47 -13.05
C ASN A 860 -6.49 -6.86 -11.60
N ILE A 861 -7.59 -7.57 -11.36
CA ILE A 861 -7.95 -8.13 -10.06
C ILE A 861 -8.14 -9.63 -10.21
N VAL A 862 -7.62 -10.42 -9.26
CA VAL A 862 -7.73 -11.88 -9.31
C VAL A 862 -9.20 -12.30 -9.37
N ARG A 863 -9.57 -13.03 -10.42
CA ARG A 863 -10.96 -13.43 -10.61
C ARG A 863 -11.34 -14.50 -9.60
N PHE A 864 -12.30 -14.16 -8.76
CA PHE A 864 -12.85 -15.06 -7.76
C PHE A 864 -13.94 -15.94 -8.39
N LEU A 865 -13.77 -17.24 -8.26
CA LEU A 865 -14.57 -18.24 -8.96
C LEU A 865 -15.73 -18.75 -8.09
N GLY A 866 -15.48 -18.95 -6.80
CA GLY A 866 -16.43 -19.56 -5.87
C GLY A 866 -15.86 -19.78 -4.47
N CYS A 867 -16.73 -20.09 -3.52
CA CYS A 867 -16.33 -20.61 -2.20
C CYS A 867 -17.11 -21.87 -1.84
N CYS A 868 -16.51 -22.78 -1.08
CA CYS A 868 -17.24 -23.86 -0.43
C CYS A 868 -16.80 -24.04 1.02
N TRP A 869 -17.74 -24.42 1.88
CA TRP A 869 -17.50 -24.54 3.31
C TRP A 869 -18.38 -25.61 3.97
N ASN A 870 -17.94 -26.04 5.14
CA ASN A 870 -18.73 -26.82 6.09
C ASN A 870 -18.39 -26.36 7.52
N LYS A 871 -18.86 -27.05 8.55
CA LYS A 871 -18.62 -26.65 9.96
C LYS A 871 -17.14 -26.61 10.40
N ARG A 872 -16.22 -27.22 9.65
CA ARG A 872 -14.79 -27.35 10.03
C ARG A 872 -13.81 -26.78 9.01
N THR A 873 -14.20 -26.62 7.75
CA THR A 873 -13.31 -26.21 6.65
C THR A 873 -13.97 -25.16 5.78
N ARG A 874 -13.19 -24.17 5.34
CA ARG A 874 -13.60 -23.08 4.45
C ARG A 874 -12.58 -22.96 3.31
N LEU A 875 -13.05 -22.99 2.07
CA LEU A 875 -12.27 -22.98 0.84
C LEU A 875 -12.70 -21.82 -0.06
N LEU A 876 -11.73 -21.12 -0.64
CA LEU A 876 -11.91 -20.03 -1.61
C LEU A 876 -11.22 -20.41 -2.92
N MET A 877 -11.84 -20.15 -4.06
CA MET A 877 -11.39 -20.59 -5.39
C MET A 877 -11.16 -19.40 -6.33
N TYR A 878 -10.03 -19.42 -7.03
CA TYR A 878 -9.57 -18.34 -7.92
C TYR A 878 -8.96 -18.91 -9.19
N ASP A 879 -8.81 -18.07 -10.21
CA ASP A 879 -7.94 -18.39 -11.35
C ASP A 879 -6.49 -18.68 -10.88
N TYR A 880 -5.86 -19.68 -11.49
CA TYR A 880 -4.46 -20.01 -11.23
C TYR A 880 -3.52 -19.11 -12.05
N MET A 881 -2.65 -18.37 -11.36
CA MET A 881 -1.67 -17.47 -11.99
C MET A 881 -0.32 -18.19 -12.18
N PRO A 882 0.10 -18.50 -13.42
CA PRO A 882 1.19 -19.43 -13.67
C PRO A 882 2.60 -18.86 -13.44
N ASN A 883 2.75 -17.53 -13.41
CA ASN A 883 4.04 -16.88 -13.16
C ASN A 883 4.24 -16.48 -11.69
N GLY A 884 3.35 -16.87 -10.78
CA GLY A 884 3.48 -16.65 -9.35
C GLY A 884 3.19 -15.21 -8.92
N SER A 885 3.87 -14.74 -7.88
CA SER A 885 3.74 -13.35 -7.39
C SER A 885 4.82 -12.44 -7.99
N LEU A 886 4.54 -11.13 -8.04
CA LEU A 886 5.52 -10.11 -8.40
C LEU A 886 6.71 -10.12 -7.42
N GLY A 887 6.46 -10.34 -6.13
CA GLY A 887 7.53 -10.49 -5.13
C GLY A 887 8.47 -11.65 -5.45
N SER A 888 7.93 -12.81 -5.85
CA SER A 888 8.73 -13.93 -6.37
C SER A 888 9.52 -13.54 -7.62
N LEU A 889 8.94 -12.79 -8.56
CA LEU A 889 9.65 -12.37 -9.77
C LEU A 889 10.71 -11.27 -9.54
N LEU A 890 10.56 -10.45 -8.50
CA LEU A 890 11.52 -9.43 -8.09
C LEU A 890 12.67 -9.99 -7.23
N HIS A 891 12.42 -11.04 -6.45
CA HIS A 891 13.34 -11.51 -5.40
C HIS A 891 13.78 -12.99 -5.54
N GLU A 892 13.01 -13.86 -6.21
CA GLU A 892 13.33 -15.29 -6.37
C GLU A 892 14.01 -15.61 -7.73
N ARG A 893 15.13 -16.30 -7.63
CA ARG A 893 16.30 -16.28 -8.54
C ARG A 893 16.16 -16.91 -9.95
N MET A 894 14.97 -17.09 -10.53
CA MET A 894 14.77 -18.08 -11.61
C MET A 894 14.27 -17.61 -13.00
N ARG A 895 13.97 -16.33 -13.22
CA ARG A 895 13.77 -15.80 -14.60
C ARG A 895 14.49 -14.47 -14.80
N SER A 896 14.76 -14.15 -16.07
CA SER A 896 15.39 -12.91 -16.52
C SER A 896 14.80 -11.69 -15.83
N SER A 897 15.66 -10.75 -15.42
CA SER A 897 15.24 -9.50 -14.76
C SER A 897 14.11 -8.84 -15.54
N LEU A 898 12.99 -8.54 -14.88
CA LEU A 898 11.91 -7.75 -15.46
C LEU A 898 12.51 -6.44 -16.00
N GLU A 899 12.49 -6.26 -17.32
CA GLU A 899 12.94 -5.01 -17.95
C GLU A 899 11.98 -3.88 -17.63
N TRP A 900 12.44 -2.63 -17.77
CA TRP A 900 11.67 -1.46 -17.35
C TRP A 900 10.28 -1.38 -17.98
N GLU A 901 10.15 -1.68 -19.27
CA GLU A 901 8.86 -1.77 -19.99
C GLU A 901 7.88 -2.74 -19.32
N LEU A 902 8.37 -3.92 -18.90
CA LEU A 902 7.55 -4.94 -18.26
C LEU A 902 7.20 -4.56 -16.83
N ARG A 903 8.12 -3.91 -16.10
CA ARG A 903 7.83 -3.31 -14.79
C ARG A 903 6.75 -2.25 -14.92
N TYR A 904 6.90 -1.29 -15.84
CA TYR A 904 5.94 -0.22 -16.07
C TYR A 904 4.54 -0.75 -16.41
N ARG A 905 4.43 -1.82 -17.20
CA ARG A 905 3.14 -2.46 -17.50
C ARG A 905 2.50 -3.11 -16.26
N ILE A 906 3.29 -3.79 -15.43
CA ILE A 906 2.86 -4.35 -14.15
C ILE A 906 2.44 -3.24 -13.17
N LEU A 907 3.21 -2.15 -13.15
CA LEU A 907 3.00 -0.93 -12.36
C LEU A 907 1.64 -0.29 -12.69
N LEU A 908 1.41 -0.05 -13.98
CA LEU A 908 0.22 0.57 -14.53
C LEU A 908 -1.02 -0.29 -14.29
N GLY A 909 -0.98 -1.58 -14.61
CA GLY A 909 -2.14 -2.46 -14.39
C GLY A 909 -2.48 -2.65 -12.92
N ALA A 910 -1.49 -2.69 -12.01
CA ALA A 910 -1.76 -2.69 -10.57
C ALA A 910 -2.40 -1.38 -10.09
N ALA A 911 -1.96 -0.23 -10.62
CA ALA A 911 -2.57 1.07 -10.33
C ALA A 911 -4.00 1.19 -10.89
N GLU A 912 -4.25 0.70 -12.11
CA GLU A 912 -5.60 0.63 -12.70
C GLU A 912 -6.53 -0.26 -11.86
N GLY A 913 -6.06 -1.42 -11.40
CA GLY A 913 -6.82 -2.29 -10.51
C GLY A 913 -7.13 -1.66 -9.14
N LEU A 914 -6.21 -0.85 -8.60
CA LEU A 914 -6.45 -0.10 -7.37
C LEU A 914 -7.42 1.06 -7.58
N ALA A 915 -7.27 1.82 -8.66
CA ALA A 915 -8.18 2.90 -9.03
C ALA A 915 -9.62 2.39 -9.16
N TYR A 916 -9.81 1.22 -9.79
CA TYR A 916 -11.12 0.58 -9.87
C TYR A 916 -11.72 0.24 -8.48
N LEU A 917 -10.94 -0.37 -7.59
CA LEU A 917 -11.39 -0.67 -6.21
C LEU A 917 -11.75 0.59 -5.42
N HIS A 918 -10.99 1.66 -5.66
CA HIS A 918 -11.04 2.89 -4.90
C HIS A 918 -12.15 3.85 -5.39
N HIS A 919 -12.29 4.02 -6.70
CA HIS A 919 -13.13 5.05 -7.30
C HIS A 919 -14.34 4.48 -8.02
N ASP A 920 -14.24 3.28 -8.58
CA ASP A 920 -15.31 2.68 -9.41
C ASP A 920 -16.23 1.76 -8.62
N CYS A 921 -15.73 0.99 -7.66
CA CYS A 921 -16.58 0.17 -6.78
C CYS A 921 -17.55 1.01 -5.92
N VAL A 922 -18.77 0.52 -5.74
CA VAL A 922 -19.79 1.11 -4.84
C VAL A 922 -20.38 -0.01 -3.98
N PRO A 923 -20.25 0.05 -2.63
CA PRO A 923 -19.41 1.00 -1.88
C PRO A 923 -17.92 0.88 -2.25
N PRO A 924 -17.11 1.94 -2.07
CA PRO A 924 -15.66 1.89 -2.30
C PRO A 924 -14.98 0.76 -1.49
N ILE A 925 -13.97 0.14 -2.07
CA ILE A 925 -13.28 -1.03 -1.50
C ILE A 925 -11.83 -0.67 -1.20
N VAL A 926 -11.48 -0.59 0.08
CA VAL A 926 -10.08 -0.48 0.50
C VAL A 926 -9.51 -1.88 0.67
N HIS A 927 -8.50 -2.25 -0.12
CA HIS A 927 -7.88 -3.58 -0.05
C HIS A 927 -7.13 -3.83 1.27
N ARG A 928 -6.47 -2.79 1.80
CA ARG A 928 -5.70 -2.77 3.06
C ARG A 928 -4.54 -3.77 3.19
N ASP A 929 -4.11 -4.42 2.10
CA ASP A 929 -2.96 -5.34 2.11
C ASP A 929 -2.33 -5.43 0.70
N ILE A 930 -1.92 -4.30 0.15
CA ILE A 930 -1.23 -4.27 -1.14
C ILE A 930 0.27 -4.44 -0.88
N LYS A 931 0.90 -5.37 -1.60
CA LYS A 931 2.34 -5.67 -1.53
C LYS A 931 2.72 -6.51 -2.75
N ALA A 932 4.00 -6.55 -3.12
CA ALA A 932 4.45 -7.32 -4.29
C ALA A 932 4.07 -8.82 -4.23
N ASN A 933 3.96 -9.42 -3.04
CA ASN A 933 3.50 -10.81 -2.88
C ASN A 933 2.00 -11.01 -3.17
N ASN A 934 1.20 -9.95 -3.10
CA ASN A 934 -0.24 -9.94 -3.37
C ASN A 934 -0.58 -9.43 -4.79
N ILE A 935 0.42 -9.09 -5.61
CA ILE A 935 0.25 -8.86 -7.04
C ILE A 935 0.67 -10.15 -7.74
N LEU A 936 -0.29 -10.93 -8.21
CA LEU A 936 -0.07 -12.16 -8.96
C LEU A 936 0.13 -11.85 -10.44
N ILE A 937 0.95 -12.63 -11.14
CA ILE A 937 1.33 -12.38 -12.52
C ILE A 937 0.77 -13.46 -13.45
N GLY A 938 -0.02 -13.00 -14.44
CA GLY A 938 -0.62 -13.82 -15.50
C GLY A 938 0.38 -14.37 -16.50
N LEU A 939 -0.12 -15.14 -17.47
CA LEU A 939 0.72 -15.85 -18.45
C LEU A 939 1.50 -14.88 -19.36
N GLU A 940 0.90 -13.75 -19.73
CA GLU A 940 1.49 -12.71 -20.58
C GLU A 940 2.09 -11.55 -19.75
N PHE A 941 2.37 -11.81 -18.47
CA PHE A 941 2.88 -10.88 -17.46
C PHE A 941 1.92 -9.75 -17.06
N GLU A 942 0.62 -9.98 -17.16
CA GLU A 942 -0.40 -9.04 -16.68
C GLU A 942 -0.51 -9.10 -15.13
N PRO A 943 -0.64 -7.95 -14.44
CA PRO A 943 -0.77 -7.91 -12.99
C PRO A 943 -2.21 -8.16 -12.53
N TYR A 944 -2.38 -8.94 -11.46
CA TYR A 944 -3.65 -9.23 -10.80
C TYR A 944 -3.53 -9.03 -9.29
N ILE A 945 -4.26 -8.06 -8.73
CA ILE A 945 -4.34 -7.84 -7.28
C ILE A 945 -5.06 -9.00 -6.60
N ALA A 946 -4.54 -9.51 -5.49
CA ALA A 946 -5.05 -10.69 -4.78
C ALA A 946 -4.96 -10.58 -3.24
N ASP A 947 -5.57 -11.55 -2.55
CA ASP A 947 -5.68 -11.65 -1.08
C ASP A 947 -6.53 -10.55 -0.40
N PHE A 948 -7.83 -10.59 -0.69
CA PHE A 948 -8.81 -9.62 -0.16
C PHE A 948 -9.30 -10.00 1.26
N GLY A 949 -8.60 -10.90 1.97
CA GLY A 949 -8.94 -11.31 3.33
C GLY A 949 -8.95 -10.17 4.36
N LEU A 950 -8.31 -9.04 4.03
CA LEU A 950 -8.30 -7.81 4.81
C LEU A 950 -9.08 -6.65 4.16
N ALA A 951 -9.78 -6.83 3.04
CA ALA A 951 -10.49 -5.74 2.39
C ALA A 951 -11.65 -5.17 3.25
N LYS A 952 -12.08 -3.92 2.98
CA LYS A 952 -13.26 -3.28 3.59
C LYS A 952 -14.09 -2.54 2.54
N LEU A 953 -15.38 -2.85 2.50
CA LEU A 953 -16.43 -2.09 1.84
C LEU A 953 -16.78 -0.87 2.71
N VAL A 954 -16.80 0.33 2.14
CA VAL A 954 -17.05 1.60 2.84
C VAL A 954 -18.51 2.05 2.65
N ASN A 955 -19.40 1.57 3.53
CA ASN A 955 -20.82 1.98 3.52
C ASN A 955 -21.07 3.27 4.33
N ASP A 956 -22.03 4.08 3.89
CA ASP A 956 -22.50 5.32 4.54
C ASP A 956 -22.88 5.18 6.02
N GLY A 957 -23.25 3.97 6.48
CA GLY A 957 -23.61 3.69 7.88
C GLY A 957 -22.50 3.08 8.74
N ASP A 958 -21.39 2.59 8.16
CA ASP A 958 -20.34 1.85 8.87
C ASP A 958 -19.18 2.74 9.37
N PHE A 959 -19.31 4.06 9.25
CA PHE A 959 -18.36 5.06 9.75
C PHE A 959 -18.33 5.17 11.29
N ALA A 960 -19.30 4.61 12.00
CA ALA A 960 -19.43 4.72 13.46
C ALA A 960 -18.79 3.57 14.28
N ARG A 961 -18.06 2.64 13.64
CA ARG A 961 -17.35 1.55 14.35
C ARG A 961 -15.85 1.59 14.09
N SER A 962 -15.12 2.17 15.06
CA SER A 962 -13.68 1.95 15.21
C SER A 962 -13.40 0.45 15.30
N SER A 963 -12.32 0.00 14.65
CA SER A 963 -11.90 -1.39 14.72
C SER A 963 -10.52 -1.45 15.35
N ASN A 964 -10.46 -1.97 16.58
CA ASN A 964 -9.26 -2.08 17.41
C ASN A 964 -8.29 -3.17 16.90
N THR A 965 -8.09 -3.25 15.58
CA THR A 965 -7.31 -4.30 14.92
C THR A 965 -6.64 -3.73 13.67
N ILE A 966 -5.31 -3.60 13.76
CA ILE A 966 -4.42 -3.25 12.66
C ILE A 966 -4.66 -4.23 11.50
N ALA A 967 -4.71 -3.72 10.27
CA ALA A 967 -4.87 -4.53 9.07
C ALA A 967 -3.90 -4.05 7.98
N GLY A 968 -3.08 -4.99 7.55
CA GLY A 968 -1.96 -4.83 6.64
C GLY A 968 -0.93 -5.91 6.94
N SER A 969 0.14 -5.94 6.15
CA SER A 969 1.28 -6.82 6.40
C SER A 969 2.43 -6.05 7.04
N TYR A 970 3.33 -6.76 7.71
CA TYR A 970 4.55 -6.16 8.25
C TYR A 970 5.36 -5.54 7.10
N GLY A 971 5.58 -4.22 7.14
CA GLY A 971 6.21 -3.44 6.07
C GLY A 971 5.27 -2.85 5.00
N TYR A 972 3.94 -3.11 5.05
CA TYR A 972 2.97 -2.36 4.24
C TYR A 972 1.59 -2.36 4.93
N ILE A 973 1.31 -1.28 5.66
CA ILE A 973 0.04 -1.05 6.35
C ILE A 973 -0.67 0.08 5.61
N ALA A 974 -1.87 -0.18 5.10
CA ALA A 974 -2.69 0.91 4.58
C ALA A 974 -3.13 1.81 5.74
N PRO A 975 -2.93 3.14 5.68
CA PRO A 975 -3.36 4.04 6.74
C PRO A 975 -4.86 3.85 7.03
N GLY A 976 -5.19 3.79 8.32
CA GLY A 976 -6.56 3.59 8.78
C GLY A 976 -7.44 4.75 8.35
N MET A 977 -8.27 4.53 7.32
CA MET A 977 -9.15 5.52 6.70
C MET A 977 -8.41 6.67 6.00
N ASN A 978 -8.04 6.47 4.73
CA ASN A 978 -7.52 7.55 3.90
C ASN A 978 -7.95 7.44 2.42
N PHE A 979 -9.25 7.50 2.17
CA PHE A 979 -9.72 8.08 0.91
C PHE A 979 -9.63 9.59 1.05
N HIS A 980 -8.52 10.23 0.64
CA HIS A 980 -8.47 11.65 0.18
C HIS A 980 -7.09 12.10 -0.33
N HIS A 981 -6.05 11.27 -0.30
CA HIS A 981 -4.77 11.58 -0.94
C HIS A 981 -4.39 10.54 -2.00
N ASN A 982 -4.15 11.04 -3.22
CA ASN A 982 -3.43 10.29 -4.26
C ASN A 982 -1.96 10.21 -3.87
N PHE A 983 -1.60 9.19 -3.08
CA PHE A 983 -0.22 8.73 -3.00
C PHE A 983 -0.16 7.27 -3.43
N ILE A 984 0.21 7.08 -4.69
CA ILE A 984 0.72 5.81 -5.20
C ILE A 984 2.20 5.79 -4.83
N GLN A 985 2.56 5.10 -3.74
CA GLN A 985 3.93 4.63 -3.57
C GLN A 985 4.15 3.42 -4.48
N PHE A 986 5.30 3.39 -5.16
CA PHE A 986 5.78 2.30 -6.00
C PHE A 986 7.15 1.82 -5.52
#